data_AF-A0A8B9JUB6-F1
#
_entry.id   AF-A0A8B9JUB6-F1
#
_cell.length_a   1.000
_cell.length_b   1.000
_cell.length_c   1.000
_cell.angle_alpha   90.00
_cell.angle_beta   90.00
_cell.angle_gamma   90.00
#
_symmetry.space_group_name_H-M   'P 1'
#
loop_
_entity.id
_entity.type
_entity.pdbx_description
1 polymer ?
#
loop_
_entity_poly.entity_id
_entity_poly.type
_entity_poly.pdbx_seq_one_letter_code
_entity_poly.pdbx_strand_id
1 'polypeptide(L)'
;MATHSVDESFPLHGLLPKKETGAASFLTRFPEYDGRGVLIAVLDTGVDPGAPGMQTTTEGKPKIVDIIDTTGSGDVNMSTVVEPKDGVVAGLSGRTLKIPEAWVNPSGKYHIGVKNGYEFFPKALKERIQKERKEKLWDPAHRAALAEASRRTEEFDLAHPNPSQMEKLQKEELQCHTELLGAMEKKYSDPGPVYDCLAWHDGITWRSGAFFLSFSLNEIPSPSSFICEVKLYILLLYFTGAHGTHVASIAAGYFPEEPERNGVAPGAQILALKIGDTRLSTMETGTGLIRAMIEVINYKCDLVNYSYGEATHWPNSGRICEVISEAVQKHNVLFVSSAGNNGPCLSTVGCPGGTTSSVIGNDAAVHVLTARVCLCFVENSLRISLQLHLALTCTAPWVQCPSHLELMNQCRHVNIRIDPQGLREGLHYTEVCAYDTLAPKTALCSPNSDLIFDLLRKSCSIIHSDLHSLVFSEITLTSHSSDVSSKFVLHAVHLVKQRAYRANEFYKFSSLMEKGSLTEAFPVLAGRTVEVCVARWWASLGDVTVDYTVSFHGLQTSPCPLHVHAAEGITSFEVSSPVRYEEVSPTITLKNWVQPLRPVSSKVKALGLRDVLPNSRQLYEVVLTYNFHQPKSGEVTPSCPLLCELLYESEFDSQLWLLFDQNKRLMGSGDAYPHQYSLKLEKGDYTIRLQVRHEQQSELERLKDLPFVVSHRLSNTLSLDIYETHRAAMLAKKKANSLTLAPGTSQPFYITSLPDDKVPKGTGPGCYMTGSLVVPKSEYGKKAGQASAKRQGKFKKDVVPVFYHLISAPNKAKNGGKEKEKDGEKEKDVKDEFSEALRDLKIQWMTNDMEKQKSSLLDALCRKGCALADQLMQPPAQEGASASEVGSSDEDPQDVAKALSDTFWEVQKWAELTDSKVLTFSYKHALANKMYGRALKYASKIVEDKPSKENWKNCIQLMKSLGWTHCTTYTENWLPIMYPSEYTPF
;
A
#
# COMPACT_ATOMS: atom_id res chain seq x y z
N MET A 1 -7.86 -49.31 8.38
CA MET A 1 -9.33 -49.31 8.55
C MET A 1 -9.65 -49.20 10.03
N ALA A 2 -10.60 -48.31 10.35
CA ALA A 2 -11.46 -48.23 11.54
C ALA A 2 -10.86 -48.09 12.97
N THR A 3 -11.30 -46.98 13.59
CA THR A 3 -11.67 -46.78 15.00
C THR A 3 -10.57 -46.76 16.07
N HIS A 4 -9.96 -45.60 16.25
CA HIS A 4 -9.80 -45.00 17.58
C HIS A 4 -10.58 -43.68 17.61
N SER A 5 -11.86 -43.76 17.93
CA SER A 5 -12.64 -42.64 18.45
C SER A 5 -12.39 -42.58 19.95
N VAL A 6 -11.33 -41.89 20.35
CA VAL A 6 -11.22 -41.33 21.69
C VAL A 6 -11.51 -39.85 21.53
N ASP A 7 -12.47 -39.38 22.30
CA ASP A 7 -12.86 -38.00 22.49
C ASP A 7 -11.70 -37.24 23.15
N GLU A 8 -10.56 -37.10 22.45
CA GLU A 8 -9.47 -36.24 22.89
C GLU A 8 -9.92 -34.81 22.67
N SER A 9 -10.37 -34.19 23.76
CA SER A 9 -10.56 -32.74 23.85
C SER A 9 -9.39 -32.02 23.17
N PHE A 10 -9.70 -31.06 22.32
CA PHE A 10 -8.72 -30.20 21.65
C PHE A 10 -7.59 -29.80 22.62
N PRO A 11 -6.29 -29.92 22.27
CA PRO A 11 -5.19 -29.81 23.23
C PRO A 11 -4.98 -28.37 23.69
N LEU A 12 -5.82 -27.90 24.61
CA LEU A 12 -5.80 -26.56 25.20
C LEU A 12 -4.45 -26.26 25.88
N HIS A 13 -3.82 -27.28 26.46
CA HIS A 13 -2.53 -27.16 27.14
C HIS A 13 -1.35 -26.83 26.22
N GLY A 14 -1.42 -27.16 24.93
CA GLY A 14 -0.35 -26.87 23.96
C GLY A 14 -0.42 -25.47 23.35
N LEU A 15 -1.51 -24.73 23.56
CA LEU A 15 -1.75 -23.42 22.95
C LEU A 15 -1.23 -22.25 23.81
N LEU A 16 -1.23 -22.44 25.13
CA LEU A 16 -0.75 -21.48 26.12
C LEU A 16 0.26 -22.20 27.02
N PRO A 17 1.57 -21.93 26.91
CA PRO A 17 2.62 -22.66 27.62
C PRO A 17 2.74 -22.24 29.10
N LYS A 18 1.62 -22.25 29.85
CA LYS A 18 1.56 -21.80 31.24
C LYS A 18 2.31 -22.73 32.20
N LYS A 19 2.47 -24.00 31.83
CA LYS A 19 3.21 -24.98 32.62
C LYS A 19 4.70 -24.78 32.44
N GLU A 20 5.13 -24.64 31.19
CA GLU A 20 6.52 -24.47 30.76
C GLU A 20 7.09 -23.13 31.23
N THR A 21 6.30 -22.05 31.18
CA THR A 21 6.67 -20.73 31.71
C THR A 21 6.60 -20.64 33.23
N GLY A 22 6.08 -21.67 33.91
CA GLY A 22 5.88 -21.67 35.38
C GLY A 22 4.73 -20.78 35.87
N ALA A 23 4.03 -20.07 34.99
CA ALA A 23 2.93 -19.16 35.35
C ALA A 23 1.81 -19.87 36.12
N ALA A 24 1.45 -21.10 35.72
CA ALA A 24 0.43 -21.89 36.42
C ALA A 24 0.85 -22.25 37.86
N SER A 25 2.11 -22.62 38.06
CA SER A 25 2.68 -22.93 39.38
C SER A 25 2.71 -21.68 40.27
N PHE A 26 3.11 -20.54 39.69
CA PHE A 26 3.14 -19.26 40.38
C PHE A 26 1.76 -18.84 40.88
N LEU A 27 0.73 -18.86 40.02
CA LEU A 27 -0.65 -18.53 40.39
C LEU A 27 -1.24 -19.52 41.41
N THR A 28 -0.87 -20.80 41.32
CA THR A 28 -1.29 -21.80 42.32
C THR A 28 -0.72 -21.46 43.70
N ARG A 29 0.52 -20.99 43.76
CA ARG A 29 1.19 -20.58 45.00
C ARG A 29 0.73 -19.23 45.52
N PHE A 30 0.41 -18.30 44.63
CA PHE A 30 -0.02 -16.95 44.92
C PHE A 30 -1.33 -16.61 44.19
N PRO A 31 -2.49 -17.12 44.65
CA PRO A 31 -3.77 -16.97 43.94
C PRO A 31 -4.21 -15.51 43.75
N GLU A 32 -3.81 -14.64 44.66
CA GLU A 32 -4.15 -13.20 44.61
C GLU A 32 -3.30 -12.40 43.61
N TYR A 33 -2.31 -13.04 42.97
CA TYR A 33 -1.35 -12.41 42.06
C TYR A 33 -1.74 -12.69 40.59
N ASP A 34 -3.04 -12.64 40.31
CA ASP A 34 -3.67 -12.90 39.02
C ASP A 34 -3.61 -11.71 38.03
N GLY A 35 -2.90 -10.65 38.40
CA GLY A 35 -2.78 -9.41 37.63
C GLY A 35 -3.78 -8.31 38.02
N ARG A 36 -4.57 -8.50 39.09
CA ARG A 36 -5.43 -7.43 39.61
C ARG A 36 -4.64 -6.14 39.89
N GLY A 37 -5.26 -5.01 39.55
CA GLY A 37 -4.64 -3.69 39.67
C GLY A 37 -3.61 -3.35 38.59
N VAL A 38 -3.33 -4.26 37.65
CA VAL A 38 -2.43 -4.03 36.51
C VAL A 38 -3.22 -3.64 35.27
N LEU A 39 -2.76 -2.62 34.56
CA LEU A 39 -3.28 -2.20 33.27
C LEU A 39 -2.29 -2.52 32.13
N ILE A 40 -2.72 -3.40 31.23
CA ILE A 40 -1.96 -3.83 30.05
C ILE A 40 -2.44 -3.05 28.83
N ALA A 41 -1.56 -2.29 28.19
CA ALA A 41 -1.80 -1.73 26.87
C ALA A 41 -1.47 -2.74 25.77
N VAL A 42 -2.48 -3.11 24.97
CA VAL A 42 -2.32 -4.00 23.81
C VAL A 42 -2.26 -3.13 22.56
N LEU A 43 -1.06 -2.99 21.99
CA LEU A 43 -0.81 -2.25 20.76
C LEU A 43 -0.87 -3.22 19.58
N ASP A 44 -2.00 -3.24 18.86
CA ASP A 44 -2.25 -4.24 17.81
C ASP A 44 -3.23 -3.73 16.72
N THR A 45 -3.90 -4.64 16.03
CA THR A 45 -5.00 -4.46 15.07
C THR A 45 -6.32 -4.01 15.73
N GLY A 46 -6.37 -3.91 17.06
CA GLY A 46 -7.56 -3.65 17.87
C GLY A 46 -8.14 -4.91 18.52
N VAL A 47 -8.92 -4.74 19.60
CA VAL A 47 -9.43 -5.83 20.46
C VAL A 47 -10.96 -5.83 20.48
N ASP A 48 -11.59 -7.00 20.36
CA ASP A 48 -13.03 -7.16 20.45
C ASP A 48 -13.54 -7.29 21.90
N PRO A 49 -14.28 -6.31 22.45
CA PRO A 49 -14.90 -6.44 23.78
C PRO A 49 -16.02 -7.49 23.83
N GLY A 50 -16.62 -7.83 22.68
CA GLY A 50 -17.66 -8.84 22.57
C GLY A 50 -17.13 -10.27 22.56
N ALA A 51 -15.81 -10.47 22.38
CA ALA A 51 -15.22 -11.79 22.34
C ALA A 51 -15.26 -12.48 23.73
N PRO A 52 -15.61 -13.77 23.83
CA PRO A 52 -15.63 -14.48 25.10
C PRO A 52 -14.31 -14.33 25.87
N GLY A 53 -14.42 -13.99 27.16
CA GLY A 53 -13.28 -13.76 28.05
C GLY A 53 -12.80 -12.31 28.11
N MET A 54 -13.35 -11.41 27.30
CA MET A 54 -13.04 -9.97 27.25
C MET A 54 -14.09 -9.09 27.95
N GLN A 55 -15.00 -9.69 28.74
CA GLN A 55 -16.09 -8.95 29.39
C GLN A 55 -15.64 -8.36 30.72
N THR A 56 -15.19 -9.20 31.64
CA THR A 56 -14.87 -8.82 33.02
C THR A 56 -13.53 -9.38 33.48
N THR A 57 -13.00 -8.80 34.55
CA THR A 57 -11.87 -9.31 35.32
C THR A 57 -12.35 -10.26 36.42
N THR A 58 -11.41 -10.91 37.11
CA THR A 58 -11.68 -11.72 38.32
C THR A 58 -12.35 -10.91 39.44
N GLU A 59 -12.18 -9.58 39.49
CA GLU A 59 -12.85 -8.68 40.44
C GLU A 59 -14.20 -8.13 39.93
N GLY A 60 -14.71 -8.62 38.79
CA GLY A 60 -15.96 -8.16 38.19
C GLY A 60 -15.88 -6.78 37.51
N LYS A 61 -14.70 -6.14 37.48
CA LYS A 61 -14.48 -4.89 36.73
C LYS A 61 -14.50 -5.14 35.21
N PRO A 62 -14.85 -4.16 34.37
CA PRO A 62 -14.71 -4.27 32.92
C PRO A 62 -13.29 -4.66 32.52
N LYS A 63 -13.16 -5.68 31.67
CA LYS A 63 -11.84 -6.16 31.20
C LYS A 63 -11.14 -5.12 30.35
N ILE A 64 -11.86 -4.52 29.40
CA ILE A 64 -11.34 -3.46 28.55
C ILE A 64 -11.73 -2.11 29.15
N VAL A 65 -10.73 -1.29 29.46
CA VAL A 65 -10.92 0.06 30.03
C VAL A 65 -11.32 1.03 28.94
N ASP A 66 -10.61 1.00 27.81
CA ASP A 66 -10.86 1.84 26.66
C ASP A 66 -10.32 1.19 25.38
N ILE A 67 -10.82 1.63 24.25
CA ILE A 67 -10.39 1.22 22.90
C ILE A 67 -10.07 2.50 22.15
N ILE A 68 -8.91 2.59 21.49
CA ILE A 68 -8.47 3.80 20.80
C ILE A 68 -7.88 3.45 19.43
N ASP A 69 -8.39 4.07 18.36
CA ASP A 69 -7.71 4.05 17.05
C ASP A 69 -6.66 5.15 16.99
N THR A 70 -5.40 4.77 17.13
CA THR A 70 -4.28 5.73 17.17
C THR A 70 -3.81 6.12 15.76
N THR A 71 -4.24 5.39 14.72
CA THR A 71 -3.72 5.60 13.36
C THR A 71 -4.37 6.77 12.62
N GLY A 72 -5.54 7.22 13.06
CA GLY A 72 -6.36 8.22 12.35
C GLY A 72 -7.20 7.64 11.21
N SER A 73 -7.12 6.34 10.93
CA SER A 73 -7.92 5.69 9.87
C SER A 73 -9.43 5.80 10.11
N GLY A 74 -9.85 5.74 11.38
CA GLY A 74 -11.22 5.90 11.83
C GLY A 74 -11.72 7.35 11.88
N ASP A 75 -10.86 8.34 11.62
CA ASP A 75 -11.25 9.75 11.73
C ASP A 75 -12.36 10.12 10.73
N VAL A 76 -13.37 10.83 11.24
CA VAL A 76 -14.44 11.46 10.46
C VAL A 76 -14.40 12.96 10.70
N ASN A 77 -14.42 13.78 9.64
CA ASN A 77 -14.52 15.23 9.79
C ASN A 77 -15.94 15.63 10.21
N MET A 78 -16.08 16.18 11.41
CA MET A 78 -17.33 16.65 12.03
C MET A 78 -17.37 18.19 12.18
N SER A 79 -16.61 18.92 11.36
CA SER A 79 -16.53 20.39 11.39
C SER A 79 -17.82 21.09 10.97
N THR A 80 -18.70 20.41 10.23
CA THR A 80 -19.98 20.97 9.81
C THR A 80 -21.00 20.89 10.94
N VAL A 81 -21.60 22.03 11.30
CA VAL A 81 -22.63 22.12 12.33
C VAL A 81 -23.99 22.40 11.68
N VAL A 82 -25.02 21.69 12.14
CA VAL A 82 -26.38 21.76 11.64
C VAL A 82 -27.38 21.84 12.78
N GLU A 83 -28.49 22.53 12.54
CA GLU A 83 -29.62 22.63 13.46
C GLU A 83 -30.84 21.96 12.80
N PRO A 84 -31.56 21.07 13.52
CA PRO A 84 -32.70 20.36 12.96
C PRO A 84 -33.85 21.33 12.68
N LYS A 85 -34.49 21.17 11.52
CA LYS A 85 -35.76 21.83 11.18
C LYS A 85 -36.85 20.77 11.19
N ASP A 86 -37.90 20.97 11.97
CA ASP A 86 -39.01 20.02 12.13
C ASP A 86 -38.56 18.59 12.51
N GLY A 87 -37.54 18.47 13.37
CA GLY A 87 -36.98 17.19 13.81
C GLY A 87 -36.10 16.47 12.78
N VAL A 88 -35.69 17.18 11.71
CA VAL A 88 -34.99 16.61 10.56
C VAL A 88 -33.73 17.40 10.21
N VAL A 89 -32.70 16.69 9.77
CA VAL A 89 -31.39 17.23 9.36
C VAL A 89 -31.02 16.72 7.97
N ALA A 90 -30.43 17.57 7.12
CA ALA A 90 -29.84 17.15 5.86
C ALA A 90 -28.44 16.57 6.09
N GLY A 91 -28.26 15.29 5.76
CA GLY A 91 -27.00 14.56 5.73
C GLY A 91 -26.02 15.07 4.68
N LEU A 92 -24.72 14.93 4.93
CA LEU A 92 -23.67 15.28 3.96
C LEU A 92 -23.68 14.34 2.75
N SER A 93 -24.25 13.14 2.90
CA SER A 93 -24.54 12.24 1.79
C SER A 93 -25.64 12.75 0.83
N GLY A 94 -26.39 13.78 1.25
CA GLY A 94 -27.59 14.28 0.56
C GLY A 94 -28.90 13.65 1.04
N ARG A 95 -28.87 12.80 2.08
CA ARG A 95 -30.07 12.17 2.67
C ARG A 95 -30.70 13.03 3.75
N THR A 96 -31.95 12.72 4.07
CA THR A 96 -32.70 13.38 5.12
C THR A 96 -32.71 12.48 6.37
N LEU A 97 -32.18 12.97 7.49
CA LEU A 97 -32.01 12.25 8.74
C LEU A 97 -33.07 12.71 9.75
N LYS A 98 -33.85 11.78 10.30
CA LYS A 98 -34.80 12.07 11.39
C LYS A 98 -34.09 11.93 12.73
N ILE A 99 -34.13 12.97 13.55
CA ILE A 99 -33.55 12.95 14.89
C ILE A 99 -34.54 12.29 15.86
N PRO A 100 -34.14 11.23 16.59
CA PRO A 100 -34.99 10.62 17.61
C PRO A 100 -35.31 11.59 18.74
N GLU A 101 -36.58 11.65 19.15
CA GLU A 101 -37.04 12.53 20.24
C GLU A 101 -36.40 12.18 21.60
N ALA A 102 -35.92 10.95 21.76
CA ALA A 102 -35.23 10.50 22.97
C ALA A 102 -33.82 11.09 23.16
N TRP A 103 -33.25 11.74 22.13
CA TRP A 103 -31.90 12.31 22.23
C TRP A 103 -31.91 13.63 22.98
N VAL A 104 -31.21 13.66 24.11
CA VAL A 104 -31.00 14.87 24.91
C VAL A 104 -29.86 15.67 24.29
N ASN A 105 -30.15 16.90 23.83
CA ASN A 105 -29.16 17.85 23.32
C ASN A 105 -29.52 19.28 23.76
N PRO A 106 -28.97 19.78 24.88
CA PRO A 106 -29.28 21.12 25.38
C PRO A 106 -28.89 22.25 24.42
N SER A 107 -27.90 22.02 23.54
CA SER A 107 -27.40 23.06 22.64
C SER A 107 -28.25 23.26 21.38
N GLY A 108 -29.09 22.28 21.03
CA GLY A 108 -29.83 22.24 19.75
C GLY A 108 -28.96 22.03 18.50
N LYS A 109 -27.63 21.99 18.65
CA LYS A 109 -26.67 21.89 17.55
C LYS A 109 -26.13 20.48 17.41
N TYR A 110 -26.05 19.99 16.18
CA TYR A 110 -25.47 18.70 15.85
C TYR A 110 -24.27 18.90 14.94
N HIS A 111 -23.21 18.14 15.19
CA HIS A 111 -22.06 18.02 14.31
C HIS A 111 -22.28 16.87 13.35
N ILE A 112 -22.03 17.08 12.05
CA ILE A 112 -22.27 16.08 11.03
C ILE A 112 -21.02 15.75 10.21
N GLY A 113 -20.86 14.47 9.90
CA GLY A 113 -19.78 13.93 9.07
C GLY A 113 -20.28 12.82 8.16
N VAL A 114 -19.42 12.37 7.24
CA VAL A 114 -19.72 11.26 6.33
C VAL A 114 -18.53 10.32 6.28
N LYS A 115 -18.79 9.01 6.28
CA LYS A 115 -17.73 7.99 6.24
C LYS A 115 -18.17 6.73 5.52
N ASN A 116 -17.26 6.11 4.80
CA ASN A 116 -17.53 4.86 4.09
C ASN A 116 -17.39 3.65 5.03
N GLY A 117 -18.42 2.81 5.08
CA GLY A 117 -18.49 1.51 5.71
C GLY A 117 -17.26 0.63 5.50
N TYR A 118 -16.77 0.56 4.26
CA TYR A 118 -15.65 -0.29 3.87
C TYR A 118 -14.29 0.21 4.30
N GLU A 119 -14.19 1.45 4.78
CA GLU A 119 -13.00 1.90 5.51
C GLU A 119 -12.94 1.28 6.91
N PHE A 120 -14.07 0.78 7.42
CA PHE A 120 -14.15 0.16 8.73
C PHE A 120 -13.93 -1.35 8.74
N PHE A 121 -14.23 -2.02 7.63
CA PHE A 121 -14.30 -3.47 7.64
C PHE A 121 -12.94 -4.10 7.36
N PRO A 122 -12.53 -5.11 8.15
CA PRO A 122 -11.40 -5.96 7.80
C PRO A 122 -11.59 -6.52 6.39
N LYS A 123 -10.49 -6.74 5.67
CA LYS A 123 -10.51 -7.20 4.27
C LYS A 123 -11.42 -8.42 4.05
N ALA A 124 -11.30 -9.43 4.92
CA ALA A 124 -12.12 -10.64 4.84
C ALA A 124 -13.62 -10.37 5.03
N LEU A 125 -13.98 -9.47 5.94
CA LEU A 125 -15.38 -9.06 6.14
C LEU A 125 -15.90 -8.27 4.94
N LYS A 126 -15.10 -7.33 4.43
CA LYS A 126 -15.42 -6.55 3.24
C LYS A 126 -15.68 -7.45 2.04
N GLU A 127 -14.78 -8.39 1.75
CA GLU A 127 -14.93 -9.35 0.64
C GLU A 127 -16.21 -10.19 0.79
N ARG A 128 -16.50 -10.67 2.00
CA ARG A 128 -17.73 -11.42 2.29
C ARG A 128 -18.99 -10.59 2.05
N ILE A 129 -19.04 -9.36 2.58
CA ILE A 129 -20.19 -8.47 2.42
C ILE A 129 -20.37 -8.06 0.95
N GLN A 130 -19.29 -7.76 0.23
CA GLN A 130 -19.34 -7.41 -1.19
C GLN A 130 -19.93 -8.56 -2.02
N LYS A 131 -19.52 -9.80 -1.73
CA LYS A 131 -20.08 -11.00 -2.36
C LYS A 131 -21.57 -11.15 -2.05
N GLU A 132 -21.95 -11.09 -0.78
CA GLU A 132 -23.34 -11.22 -0.34
C GLU A 132 -24.25 -10.15 -0.94
N ARG A 133 -23.80 -8.89 -0.95
CA ARG A 133 -24.56 -7.77 -1.55
C ARG A 133 -24.68 -7.92 -3.05
N LYS A 134 -23.65 -8.40 -3.74
CA LYS A 134 -23.75 -8.72 -5.17
C LYS A 134 -24.80 -9.80 -5.42
N GLU A 135 -24.73 -10.91 -4.69
CA GLU A 135 -25.64 -12.05 -4.84
C GLU A 135 -27.10 -11.70 -4.50
N LYS A 136 -27.33 -10.85 -3.49
CA LYS A 136 -28.69 -10.49 -3.01
C LYS A 136 -29.29 -9.28 -3.71
N LEU A 137 -28.50 -8.23 -3.95
CA LEU A 137 -29.01 -6.92 -4.39
C LEU A 137 -28.77 -6.62 -5.87
N TRP A 138 -27.71 -7.19 -6.47
CA TRP A 138 -27.32 -6.90 -7.85
C TRP A 138 -27.73 -8.01 -8.81
N ASP A 139 -27.23 -9.23 -8.59
CA ASP A 139 -27.35 -10.36 -9.51
C ASP A 139 -28.80 -10.69 -9.93
N PRO A 140 -29.80 -10.75 -9.02
CA PRO A 140 -31.15 -11.16 -9.40
C PRO A 140 -31.81 -10.16 -10.37
N ALA A 141 -31.79 -8.87 -10.02
CA ALA A 141 -32.36 -7.81 -10.85
C ALA A 141 -31.55 -7.59 -12.13
N HIS A 142 -30.22 -7.68 -12.05
CA HIS A 142 -29.35 -7.47 -13.20
C HIS A 142 -29.48 -8.58 -14.25
N ARG A 143 -29.51 -9.86 -13.84
CA ARG A 143 -29.71 -10.98 -14.76
C ARG A 143 -31.09 -10.92 -15.43
N ALA A 144 -32.13 -10.54 -14.68
CA ALA A 144 -33.48 -10.36 -15.24
C ALA A 144 -33.52 -9.23 -16.28
N ALA A 145 -32.91 -8.08 -15.99
CA ALA A 145 -32.82 -6.95 -16.92
C ALA A 145 -32.03 -7.32 -18.19
N LEU A 146 -30.91 -8.05 -18.03
CA LEU A 146 -30.10 -8.48 -19.16
C LEU A 146 -30.82 -9.52 -20.03
N ALA A 147 -31.50 -10.49 -19.43
CA ALA A 147 -32.30 -11.49 -20.15
C ALA A 147 -33.44 -10.83 -20.94
N GLU A 148 -34.14 -9.87 -20.34
CA GLU A 148 -35.20 -9.12 -21.01
C GLU A 148 -34.66 -8.26 -22.17
N ALA A 149 -33.52 -7.59 -21.98
CA ALA A 149 -32.88 -6.81 -23.04
C ALA A 149 -32.44 -7.69 -24.23
N SER A 150 -31.86 -8.86 -23.94
CA SER A 150 -31.48 -9.84 -24.97
C SER A 150 -32.70 -10.39 -25.71
N ARG A 151 -33.75 -10.78 -24.99
CA ARG A 151 -35.01 -11.27 -25.57
C ARG A 151 -35.62 -10.25 -26.53
N ARG A 152 -35.73 -8.98 -26.11
CA ARG A 152 -36.26 -7.91 -26.97
C ARG A 152 -35.41 -7.69 -28.23
N THR A 153 -34.09 -7.82 -28.11
CA THR A 153 -33.18 -7.70 -29.26
C THR A 153 -33.40 -8.84 -30.25
N GLU A 154 -33.51 -10.08 -29.78
CA GLU A 154 -33.79 -11.25 -30.63
C GLU A 154 -35.17 -11.19 -31.29
N GLU A 155 -36.21 -10.82 -30.53
CA GLU A 155 -37.58 -10.65 -31.06
C GLU A 155 -37.63 -9.58 -32.16
N PHE A 156 -36.91 -8.47 -31.97
CA PHE A 156 -36.80 -7.42 -32.98
C PHE A 156 -36.09 -7.91 -34.24
N ASP A 157 -34.98 -8.64 -34.09
CA ASP A 157 -34.19 -9.18 -35.20
C ASP A 157 -34.97 -10.23 -36.02
N LEU A 158 -35.80 -11.04 -35.36
CA LEU A 158 -36.71 -11.98 -36.03
C LEU A 158 -37.85 -11.26 -36.77
N ALA A 159 -38.42 -10.21 -36.18
CA ALA A 159 -39.50 -9.45 -36.78
C ALA A 159 -39.05 -8.56 -37.95
N HIS A 160 -37.78 -8.12 -37.96
CA HIS A 160 -37.25 -7.19 -38.97
C HIS A 160 -35.93 -7.69 -39.61
N PRO A 161 -35.98 -8.68 -40.52
CA PRO A 161 -34.78 -9.19 -41.20
C PRO A 161 -34.03 -8.15 -42.04
N ASN A 162 -34.77 -7.16 -42.59
CA ASN A 162 -34.24 -6.06 -43.41
C ASN A 162 -34.73 -4.70 -42.87
N PRO A 163 -34.10 -4.15 -41.82
CA PRO A 163 -34.58 -2.94 -41.16
C PRO A 163 -34.34 -1.67 -41.99
N SER A 164 -35.36 -0.82 -42.04
CA SER A 164 -35.30 0.57 -42.53
C SER A 164 -34.36 1.44 -41.69
N GLN A 165 -34.05 2.66 -42.14
CA GLN A 165 -33.16 3.57 -41.41
C GLN A 165 -33.64 3.89 -39.98
N MET A 166 -34.95 4.03 -39.77
CA MET A 166 -35.52 4.28 -38.45
C MET A 166 -35.51 3.01 -37.58
N GLU A 167 -35.82 1.85 -38.15
CA GLU A 167 -35.73 0.55 -37.48
C GLU A 167 -34.28 0.20 -37.10
N LYS A 168 -33.28 0.67 -37.86
CA LYS A 168 -31.86 0.56 -37.48
C LYS A 168 -31.54 1.34 -36.19
N LEU A 169 -32.14 2.51 -35.99
CA LEU A 169 -31.97 3.26 -34.75
C LEU A 169 -32.66 2.56 -33.56
N GLN A 170 -33.81 1.92 -33.79
CA GLN A 170 -34.49 1.10 -32.78
C GLN A 170 -33.69 -0.16 -32.44
N LYS A 171 -33.07 -0.80 -33.44
CA LYS A 171 -32.14 -1.91 -33.22
C LYS A 171 -30.92 -1.47 -32.41
N GLU A 172 -30.32 -0.33 -32.76
CA GLU A 172 -29.21 0.25 -32.00
C GLU A 172 -29.60 0.55 -30.54
N GLU A 173 -30.82 1.05 -30.31
CA GLU A 173 -31.37 1.27 -28.97
C GLU A 173 -31.43 -0.01 -28.13
N LEU A 174 -31.96 -1.11 -28.68
CA LEU A 174 -32.03 -2.40 -27.99
C LEU A 174 -30.63 -3.00 -27.76
N GLN A 175 -29.72 -2.87 -28.75
CA GLN A 175 -28.32 -3.28 -28.59
C GLN A 175 -27.60 -2.46 -27.50
N CYS A 176 -27.89 -1.16 -27.39
CA CYS A 176 -27.34 -0.34 -26.31
C CYS A 176 -27.77 -0.86 -24.93
N HIS A 177 -28.98 -1.42 -24.77
CA HIS A 177 -29.42 -1.98 -23.48
C HIS A 177 -28.52 -3.14 -23.04
N THR A 178 -28.25 -4.09 -23.93
CA THR A 178 -27.40 -5.26 -23.63
C THR A 178 -25.93 -4.86 -23.43
N GLU A 179 -25.41 -3.97 -24.27
CA GLU A 179 -24.04 -3.43 -24.14
C GLU A 179 -23.84 -2.70 -22.81
N LEU A 180 -24.78 -1.84 -22.42
CA LEU A 180 -24.69 -1.04 -21.18
C LEU A 180 -24.80 -1.92 -19.94
N LEU A 181 -25.75 -2.86 -19.90
CA LEU A 181 -25.88 -3.80 -18.79
C LEU A 181 -24.62 -4.67 -18.68
N GLY A 182 -24.12 -5.21 -19.79
CA GLY A 182 -22.87 -5.97 -19.82
C GLY A 182 -21.64 -5.16 -19.38
N ALA A 183 -21.58 -3.88 -19.74
CA ALA A 183 -20.52 -2.98 -19.27
C ALA A 183 -20.63 -2.66 -17.77
N MET A 184 -21.84 -2.47 -17.25
CA MET A 184 -22.10 -2.24 -15.83
C MET A 184 -21.74 -3.47 -14.98
N GLU A 185 -22.03 -4.69 -15.45
CA GLU A 185 -21.62 -5.93 -14.78
C GLU A 185 -20.09 -6.03 -14.70
N LYS A 186 -19.38 -5.76 -15.80
CA LYS A 186 -17.90 -5.80 -15.84
C LYS A 186 -17.26 -4.74 -14.96
N LYS A 187 -17.87 -3.56 -14.85
CA LYS A 187 -17.39 -2.43 -14.03
C LYS A 187 -17.97 -2.45 -12.61
N TYR A 188 -18.80 -3.43 -12.25
CA TYR A 188 -19.46 -3.47 -10.94
C TYR A 188 -18.42 -3.56 -9.83
N SER A 189 -18.48 -2.61 -8.91
CA SER A 189 -17.68 -2.62 -7.70
C SER A 189 -18.56 -2.09 -6.58
N ASP A 190 -18.88 -2.93 -5.61
CA ASP A 190 -19.68 -2.48 -4.48
C ASP A 190 -18.90 -1.40 -3.69
N PRO A 191 -19.39 -0.16 -3.66
CA PRO A 191 -18.68 0.95 -3.03
C PRO A 191 -18.84 0.95 -1.51
N GLY A 192 -19.71 0.09 -0.98
CA GLY A 192 -20.00 -0.05 0.44
C GLY A 192 -21.10 0.90 0.92
N PRO A 193 -21.57 0.70 2.16
CA PRO A 193 -22.52 1.61 2.76
C PRO A 193 -21.82 2.94 3.12
N VAL A 194 -22.51 4.07 2.96
CA VAL A 194 -22.01 5.39 3.34
C VAL A 194 -22.78 5.90 4.55
N TYR A 195 -22.14 6.07 5.68
CA TYR A 195 -22.80 6.54 6.89
C TYR A 195 -22.77 8.05 6.99
N ASP A 196 -23.92 8.65 7.30
CA ASP A 196 -23.96 9.98 7.88
C ASP A 196 -23.79 9.82 9.40
N CYS A 197 -22.74 10.43 9.92
CA CYS A 197 -22.40 10.42 11.33
C CYS A 197 -22.90 11.72 11.97
N LEU A 198 -23.54 11.62 13.13
CA LEU A 198 -23.99 12.75 13.94
C LEU A 198 -23.34 12.68 15.32
N ALA A 199 -22.91 13.84 15.83
CA ALA A 199 -22.39 13.98 17.18
C ALA A 199 -23.00 15.20 17.88
N TRP A 200 -23.27 15.08 19.17
CA TRP A 200 -23.83 16.17 19.99
C TRP A 200 -23.41 16.01 21.45
N HIS A 201 -23.57 17.07 22.24
CA HIS A 201 -23.31 17.04 23.67
C HIS A 201 -24.63 16.94 24.44
N ASP A 202 -24.79 15.94 25.31
CA ASP A 202 -26.04 15.73 26.06
C ASP A 202 -26.15 16.59 27.34
N GLY A 203 -25.10 17.36 27.64
CA GLY A 203 -24.98 18.17 28.86
C GLY A 203 -23.99 17.58 29.86
N ILE A 204 -23.64 16.29 29.72
CA ILE A 204 -22.67 15.58 30.57
C ILE A 204 -21.49 15.11 29.73
N THR A 205 -21.77 14.49 28.58
CA THR A 205 -20.76 13.93 27.69
C THR A 205 -21.15 14.09 26.22
N TRP A 206 -20.17 13.89 25.35
CA TRP A 206 -20.43 13.78 23.93
C TRP A 206 -21.07 12.43 23.59
N ARG A 207 -22.05 12.47 22.70
CA ARG A 207 -22.76 11.33 22.13
C ARG A 207 -22.58 11.34 20.62
N SER A 208 -22.67 10.16 20.02
CA SER A 208 -22.66 10.00 18.58
C SER A 208 -23.66 8.94 18.11
N GLY A 209 -24.19 9.12 16.90
CA GLY A 209 -25.04 8.15 16.21
C GLY A 209 -24.67 8.07 14.73
N ALA A 210 -24.82 6.89 14.13
CA ALA A 210 -24.61 6.66 12.70
C ALA A 210 -25.89 6.16 12.05
N PHE A 211 -26.27 6.75 10.90
CA PHE A 211 -27.44 6.34 10.14
C PHE A 211 -27.02 5.53 8.89
N PHE A 212 -27.65 4.37 8.69
CA PHE A 212 -27.32 3.42 7.61
C PHE A 212 -28.06 3.75 6.30
N LEU A 213 -27.40 3.50 5.15
CA LEU A 213 -28.14 3.24 3.91
C LEU A 213 -28.82 1.88 4.02
N SER A 214 -30.07 1.86 3.56
CA SER A 214 -30.90 0.67 3.36
C SER A 214 -31.17 -0.07 4.66
N PHE A 215 -32.22 0.33 5.36
CA PHE A 215 -33.48 -0.41 5.45
C PHE A 215 -34.53 0.54 6.04
N SER A 216 -35.80 0.34 5.68
CA SER A 216 -36.91 0.91 6.45
C SER A 216 -36.66 0.60 7.93
N LEU A 217 -36.91 1.60 8.79
CA LEU A 217 -36.56 1.70 10.23
C LEU A 217 -37.02 0.55 11.16
N ASN A 218 -37.46 -0.60 10.65
CA ASN A 218 -38.18 -1.61 11.42
C ASN A 218 -37.42 -2.91 11.73
N GLU A 219 -36.21 -3.16 11.20
CA GLU A 219 -35.50 -4.44 11.44
C GLU A 219 -33.98 -4.30 11.67
N ILE A 220 -33.57 -3.43 12.59
CA ILE A 220 -32.23 -3.53 13.21
C ILE A 220 -32.44 -3.49 14.73
N PRO A 221 -31.77 -4.35 15.53
CA PRO A 221 -31.84 -4.25 16.99
C PRO A 221 -31.45 -2.84 17.39
N SER A 222 -32.14 -2.27 18.38
CA SER A 222 -31.93 -0.94 18.98
C SER A 222 -30.56 -0.31 18.65
N PRO A 223 -30.48 0.96 18.19
CA PRO A 223 -29.21 1.63 17.94
C PRO A 223 -28.32 1.46 19.16
N SER A 224 -27.33 0.58 19.08
CA SER A 224 -26.41 0.35 20.18
C SER A 224 -25.65 1.65 20.34
N SER A 225 -25.87 2.33 21.45
CA SER A 225 -25.11 3.49 21.86
C SER A 225 -23.65 3.06 21.99
N PHE A 226 -22.87 3.21 20.92
CA PHE A 226 -21.43 3.15 20.99
C PHE A 226 -20.98 4.38 21.78
N ILE A 227 -20.33 4.15 22.93
CA ILE A 227 -19.65 5.21 23.65
C ILE A 227 -18.38 5.50 22.84
N CYS A 228 -18.45 6.51 21.98
CA CYS A 228 -17.28 7.05 21.28
C CYS A 228 -16.89 8.37 21.95
N GLU A 229 -15.60 8.56 22.24
CA GLU A 229 -15.08 9.87 22.60
C GLU A 229 -15.12 10.79 21.36
N VAL A 230 -15.92 11.85 21.41
CA VAL A 230 -15.87 12.93 20.41
C VAL A 230 -14.91 13.99 20.92
N LYS A 231 -13.66 13.95 20.46
CA LYS A 231 -12.68 15.03 20.70
C LYS A 231 -12.78 16.03 19.56
N LEU A 232 -13.38 17.18 19.84
CA LEU A 232 -13.44 18.40 19.02
C LEU A 232 -13.33 18.17 17.48
N TYR A 233 -14.48 18.00 16.82
CA TYR A 233 -14.64 17.87 15.36
C TYR A 233 -14.22 16.54 14.72
N ILE A 234 -13.89 15.50 15.49
CA ILE A 234 -13.59 14.17 14.95
C ILE A 234 -14.35 13.07 15.72
N LEU A 235 -15.07 12.21 14.99
CA LEU A 235 -15.63 10.97 15.53
C LEU A 235 -14.62 9.83 15.33
N LEU A 236 -14.27 9.13 16.41
CA LEU A 236 -13.44 7.93 16.38
C LEU A 236 -14.35 6.69 16.38
N LEU A 237 -14.12 5.78 15.43
CA LEU A 237 -14.81 4.51 15.34
C LEU A 237 -13.78 3.38 15.50
N TYR A 238 -14.07 2.47 16.42
CA TYR A 238 -13.12 1.45 16.86
C TYR A 238 -13.21 0.18 16.02
N PHE A 239 -12.06 -0.45 15.82
CA PHE A 239 -11.92 -1.68 15.04
C PHE A 239 -11.46 -2.82 15.93
N THR A 240 -11.96 -4.00 15.61
CA THR A 240 -11.61 -5.23 16.31
C THR A 240 -10.86 -6.14 15.34
N GLY A 241 -9.59 -6.42 15.64
CA GLY A 241 -8.77 -7.35 14.89
C GLY A 241 -8.77 -8.72 15.53
N ALA A 242 -8.81 -9.79 14.71
CA ALA A 242 -8.71 -11.15 15.23
C ALA A 242 -7.35 -11.38 15.93
N HIS A 243 -6.28 -10.78 15.40
CA HIS A 243 -4.94 -10.88 15.98
C HIS A 243 -4.87 -10.20 17.35
N GLY A 244 -5.29 -8.93 17.45
CA GLY A 244 -5.26 -8.19 18.71
C GLY A 244 -6.14 -8.80 19.79
N THR A 245 -7.30 -9.33 19.41
CA THR A 245 -8.19 -10.05 20.35
C THR A 245 -7.54 -11.34 20.87
N HIS A 246 -6.86 -12.09 20.01
CA HIS A 246 -6.14 -13.30 20.41
C HIS A 246 -4.99 -12.97 21.36
N VAL A 247 -4.20 -11.93 21.07
CA VAL A 247 -3.10 -11.43 21.91
C VAL A 247 -3.63 -10.98 23.28
N ALA A 248 -4.70 -10.19 23.30
CA ALA A 248 -5.37 -9.74 24.53
C ALA A 248 -5.88 -10.92 25.38
N SER A 249 -6.44 -11.94 24.73
CA SER A 249 -6.93 -13.15 25.39
C SER A 249 -5.79 -13.98 26.02
N ILE A 250 -4.66 -14.14 25.31
CA ILE A 250 -3.45 -14.78 25.86
C ILE A 250 -2.96 -14.03 27.10
N ALA A 251 -2.91 -12.71 27.03
CA ALA A 251 -2.42 -11.88 28.13
C ALA A 251 -3.34 -11.94 29.35
N ALA A 252 -4.65 -11.68 29.18
CA ALA A 252 -5.54 -11.42 30.30
C ALA A 252 -7.00 -11.90 30.13
N GLY A 253 -7.28 -12.84 29.22
CA GLY A 253 -8.63 -13.42 29.08
C GLY A 253 -9.15 -14.05 30.38
N TYR A 254 -10.43 -13.86 30.70
CA TYR A 254 -11.04 -14.40 31.90
C TYR A 254 -12.31 -15.21 31.60
N PHE A 255 -12.24 -16.51 31.83
CA PHE A 255 -13.28 -17.51 31.60
C PHE A 255 -13.67 -18.14 32.94
N PRO A 256 -14.70 -17.61 33.64
CA PRO A 256 -15.08 -18.09 34.97
C PRO A 256 -15.55 -19.55 34.96
N GLU A 257 -16.27 -19.97 33.91
CA GLU A 257 -16.79 -21.33 33.75
C GLU A 257 -15.73 -22.33 33.25
N GLU A 258 -14.64 -21.85 32.64
CA GLU A 258 -13.57 -22.65 32.03
C GLU A 258 -12.18 -22.07 32.39
N PRO A 259 -11.75 -22.11 33.67
CA PRO A 259 -10.54 -21.43 34.14
C PRO A 259 -9.23 -21.86 33.44
N GLU A 260 -9.20 -23.06 32.88
CA GLU A 260 -8.11 -23.57 32.05
C GLU A 260 -7.89 -22.74 30.78
N ARG A 261 -8.92 -22.05 30.30
CA ARG A 261 -8.88 -21.15 29.12
C ARG A 261 -8.46 -19.72 29.45
N ASN A 262 -8.26 -19.38 30.73
CA ASN A 262 -7.81 -18.05 31.14
C ASN A 262 -6.55 -17.61 30.37
N GLY A 263 -6.28 -16.31 30.33
CA GLY A 263 -4.97 -15.78 29.96
C GLY A 263 -3.92 -16.07 31.04
N VAL A 264 -2.76 -15.45 30.88
CA VAL A 264 -1.69 -15.49 31.89
C VAL A 264 -2.06 -14.69 33.14
N ALA A 265 -2.70 -13.53 32.98
CA ALA A 265 -3.08 -12.61 34.04
C ALA A 265 -4.59 -12.25 33.97
N PRO A 266 -5.51 -13.18 34.33
CA PRO A 266 -6.95 -12.98 34.18
C PRO A 266 -7.54 -11.84 35.06
N GLY A 267 -6.83 -11.35 36.06
CA GLY A 267 -7.22 -10.18 36.87
C GLY A 267 -6.86 -8.83 36.25
N ALA A 268 -5.95 -8.80 35.27
CA ALA A 268 -5.50 -7.55 34.64
C ALA A 268 -6.57 -6.90 33.76
N GLN A 269 -6.54 -5.58 33.64
CA GLN A 269 -7.37 -4.81 32.71
C GLN A 269 -6.57 -4.50 31.43
N ILE A 270 -7.28 -4.19 30.35
CA ILE A 270 -6.71 -3.96 29.01
C ILE A 270 -7.07 -2.56 28.51
N LEU A 271 -6.06 -1.83 28.04
CA LEU A 271 -6.22 -0.67 27.15
C LEU A 271 -5.94 -1.14 25.72
N ALA A 272 -6.95 -1.10 24.84
CA ALA A 272 -6.81 -1.58 23.47
C ALA A 272 -6.42 -0.44 22.54
N LEU A 273 -5.18 -0.42 22.06
CA LEU A 273 -4.65 0.61 21.17
C LEU A 273 -4.45 0.02 19.78
N LYS A 274 -5.28 0.45 18.82
CA LYS A 274 -5.08 0.05 17.44
C LYS A 274 -3.99 0.91 16.81
N ILE A 275 -2.94 0.26 16.32
CA ILE A 275 -1.79 0.87 15.64
C ILE A 275 -1.70 0.48 14.15
N GLY A 276 -2.36 -0.61 13.73
CA GLY A 276 -2.38 -1.05 12.35
C GLY A 276 -3.34 -0.21 11.51
N ASP A 277 -2.86 0.52 10.52
CA ASP A 277 -3.69 1.42 9.72
C ASP A 277 -4.46 0.66 8.62
N THR A 278 -5.78 0.75 8.63
CA THR A 278 -6.63 0.02 7.68
C THR A 278 -6.40 0.47 6.23
N ARG A 279 -5.94 1.71 6.02
CA ARG A 279 -5.59 2.25 4.70
C ARG A 279 -4.31 1.62 4.15
N LEU A 280 -3.49 1.01 5.02
CA LEU A 280 -2.22 0.35 4.70
C LEU A 280 -2.27 -1.16 4.93
N SER A 281 -3.45 -1.78 4.82
CA SER A 281 -3.61 -3.23 5.09
C SER A 281 -3.14 -3.65 6.49
N THR A 282 -3.40 -2.82 7.50
CA THR A 282 -3.06 -3.03 8.93
C THR A 282 -1.58 -2.93 9.29
N MET A 283 -0.74 -2.36 8.41
CA MET A 283 0.63 -2.00 8.75
C MET A 283 0.67 -0.89 9.80
N GLU A 284 1.61 -0.98 10.74
CA GLU A 284 1.85 0.06 11.73
C GLU A 284 2.41 1.34 11.08
N THR A 285 2.09 2.48 11.68
CA THR A 285 2.60 3.78 11.25
C THR A 285 3.29 4.46 12.41
N GLY A 286 4.29 5.31 12.12
CA GLY A 286 4.91 6.12 13.17
C GLY A 286 3.89 6.99 13.91
N THR A 287 2.92 7.56 13.18
CA THR A 287 1.77 8.29 13.75
C THR A 287 1.01 7.45 14.77
N GLY A 288 0.65 6.22 14.42
CA GLY A 288 -0.05 5.30 15.31
C GLY A 288 0.76 4.99 16.57
N LEU A 289 2.05 4.68 16.41
CA LEU A 289 2.93 4.36 17.54
C LEU A 289 3.13 5.54 18.49
N ILE A 290 3.39 6.74 17.97
CA ILE A 290 3.59 7.94 18.79
C ILE A 290 2.31 8.27 19.60
N ARG A 291 1.14 8.21 18.96
CA ARG A 291 -0.15 8.41 19.64
C ARG A 291 -0.44 7.31 20.66
N ALA A 292 -0.14 6.05 20.34
CA ALA A 292 -0.29 4.96 21.28
C ALA A 292 0.57 5.18 22.54
N MET A 293 1.81 5.63 22.37
CA MET A 293 2.68 5.91 23.52
C MET A 293 2.20 7.11 24.36
N ILE A 294 1.60 8.13 23.74
CA ILE A 294 0.93 9.22 24.47
C ILE A 294 -0.17 8.65 25.36
N GLU A 295 -1.04 7.80 24.82
CA GLU A 295 -2.16 7.22 25.57
C GLU A 295 -1.68 6.25 26.66
N VAL A 296 -0.66 5.42 26.39
CA VAL A 296 -0.02 4.54 27.40
C VAL A 296 0.42 5.35 28.63
N ILE A 297 1.05 6.52 28.40
CA ILE A 297 1.52 7.38 29.47
C ILE A 297 0.36 8.08 30.19
N ASN A 298 -0.65 8.55 29.45
CA ASN A 298 -1.82 9.23 30.01
C ASN A 298 -2.65 8.30 30.90
N TYR A 299 -2.87 7.06 30.47
CA TYR A 299 -3.57 6.02 31.22
C TYR A 299 -2.72 5.38 32.31
N LYS A 300 -1.42 5.70 32.37
CA LYS A 300 -0.44 5.14 33.32
C LYS A 300 -0.42 3.62 33.27
N CYS A 301 -0.39 3.05 32.06
CA CYS A 301 -0.32 1.61 31.89
C CYS A 301 0.98 1.06 32.48
N ASP A 302 0.92 -0.11 33.09
CA ASP A 302 2.08 -0.76 33.71
C ASP A 302 2.90 -1.54 32.67
N LEU A 303 2.21 -2.12 31.68
CA LEU A 303 2.80 -3.00 30.68
C LEU A 303 2.25 -2.69 29.29
N VAL A 304 3.13 -2.68 28.29
CA VAL A 304 2.78 -2.68 26.87
C VAL A 304 3.09 -4.06 26.29
N ASN A 305 2.11 -4.66 25.62
CA ASN A 305 2.33 -5.78 24.72
C ASN A 305 2.26 -5.30 23.27
N TYR A 306 3.33 -5.54 22.52
CA TYR A 306 3.49 -5.16 21.13
C TYR A 306 3.80 -6.39 20.27
N SER A 307 2.83 -6.84 19.48
CA SER A 307 2.97 -8.04 18.63
C SER A 307 3.10 -7.68 17.15
N TYR A 308 3.93 -6.68 16.88
CA TYR A 308 4.26 -6.14 15.55
C TYR A 308 5.79 -6.00 15.42
N GLY A 309 6.28 -5.69 14.22
CA GLY A 309 7.69 -5.34 14.04
C GLY A 309 8.22 -5.53 12.64
N GLU A 310 9.15 -4.65 12.25
CA GLU A 310 9.79 -4.66 10.94
C GLU A 310 11.31 -4.61 11.04
N ALA A 311 11.99 -4.87 9.93
CA ALA A 311 13.44 -4.79 9.86
C ALA A 311 13.90 -3.33 9.80
N THR A 312 14.97 -3.00 10.53
CA THR A 312 15.56 -1.65 10.57
C THR A 312 16.97 -1.63 10.01
N HIS A 313 17.36 -0.48 9.45
CA HIS A 313 18.71 -0.26 8.90
C HIS A 313 19.79 -0.15 9.95
N TRP A 314 19.46 0.41 11.12
CA TRP A 314 20.30 0.49 12.29
C TRP A 314 19.46 0.45 13.57
N PRO A 315 19.99 -0.12 14.67
CA PRO A 315 19.26 -0.25 15.93
C PRO A 315 19.27 1.05 16.75
N ASN A 316 18.42 1.12 17.79
CA ASN A 316 18.44 2.13 18.86
C ASN A 316 18.46 3.60 18.40
N SER A 317 17.76 3.93 17.32
CA SER A 317 17.70 5.29 16.76
C SER A 317 16.33 5.58 16.22
N GLY A 318 16.05 6.86 15.99
CA GLY A 318 14.81 7.34 15.41
C GLY A 318 13.77 7.67 16.46
N ARG A 319 12.83 8.51 16.05
CA ARG A 319 11.94 9.23 16.96
C ARG A 319 10.96 8.33 17.69
N ILE A 320 10.50 7.25 17.03
CA ILE A 320 9.64 6.24 17.64
C ILE A 320 10.38 5.53 18.78
N CYS A 321 11.64 5.14 18.57
CA CYS A 321 12.46 4.48 19.58
C CYS A 321 12.74 5.39 20.79
N GLU A 322 12.91 6.69 20.57
CA GLU A 322 13.07 7.69 21.63
C GLU A 322 11.83 7.77 22.53
N VAL A 323 10.64 7.85 21.94
CA VAL A 323 9.38 7.94 22.69
C VAL A 323 9.08 6.64 23.45
N ILE A 324 9.37 5.48 22.85
CA ILE A 324 9.28 4.18 23.56
C ILE A 324 10.25 4.16 24.75
N SER A 325 11.50 4.57 24.54
CA SER A 325 12.50 4.62 25.62
C SER A 325 12.12 5.62 26.71
N GLU A 326 11.49 6.74 26.36
CA GLU A 326 10.97 7.70 27.33
C GLU A 326 9.85 7.10 28.19
N ALA A 327 8.91 6.37 27.60
CA ALA A 327 7.85 5.68 28.35
C ALA A 327 8.44 4.67 29.35
N VAL A 328 9.42 3.87 28.91
CA VAL A 328 10.07 2.88 29.78
C VAL A 328 10.86 3.56 30.90
N GLN A 329 11.75 4.49 30.55
CA GLN A 329 12.72 5.05 31.50
C GLN A 329 12.14 6.13 32.42
N LYS A 330 11.17 6.92 31.96
CA LYS A 330 10.60 8.04 32.74
C LYS A 330 9.23 7.74 33.32
N HIS A 331 8.46 6.85 32.69
CA HIS A 331 7.09 6.52 33.11
C HIS A 331 6.96 5.10 33.66
N ASN A 332 8.07 4.37 33.80
CA ASN A 332 8.14 3.04 34.42
C ASN A 332 7.19 2.02 33.75
N VAL A 333 7.02 2.13 32.42
CA VAL A 333 6.21 1.21 31.62
C VAL A 333 7.08 0.04 31.19
N LEU A 334 6.64 -1.18 31.46
CA LEU A 334 7.29 -2.38 30.95
C LEU A 334 6.89 -2.61 29.49
N PHE A 335 7.81 -2.47 28.53
CA PHE A 335 7.50 -2.67 27.12
C PHE A 335 7.96 -4.05 26.64
N VAL A 336 7.02 -4.90 26.26
CA VAL A 336 7.25 -6.25 25.74
C VAL A 336 6.88 -6.30 24.26
N SER A 337 7.81 -6.73 23.41
CA SER A 337 7.62 -6.87 21.97
C SER A 337 8.03 -8.26 21.51
N SER A 338 7.42 -8.81 20.46
CA SER A 338 8.02 -9.99 19.81
C SER A 338 9.38 -9.64 19.17
N ALA A 339 10.34 -10.56 19.12
CA ALA A 339 11.60 -10.30 18.40
C ALA A 339 11.46 -10.52 16.87
N GLY A 340 10.46 -11.32 16.47
CA GLY A 340 9.90 -11.32 15.12
C GLY A 340 10.04 -12.65 14.40
N ASN A 341 9.07 -12.94 13.54
CA ASN A 341 8.92 -14.25 12.88
C ASN A 341 9.83 -14.46 11.65
N ASN A 342 10.97 -13.77 11.62
CA ASN A 342 11.78 -13.62 10.41
C ASN A 342 12.94 -14.62 10.30
N GLY A 343 13.13 -15.51 11.28
CA GLY A 343 14.12 -16.60 11.21
C GLY A 343 13.94 -17.54 10.01
N PRO A 344 14.82 -18.55 9.81
CA PRO A 344 15.73 -19.12 10.82
C PRO A 344 17.19 -18.61 10.82
N CYS A 345 17.60 -17.71 9.91
CA CYS A 345 18.89 -17.05 10.04
C CYS A 345 18.92 -16.21 11.33
N LEU A 346 20.08 -16.11 11.97
CA LEU A 346 20.25 -15.54 13.30
C LEU A 346 20.14 -14.01 13.29
N SER A 347 20.54 -13.37 12.19
CA SER A 347 20.64 -11.92 12.08
C SER A 347 19.34 -11.23 11.60
N THR A 348 18.18 -11.84 11.87
CA THR A 348 16.88 -11.46 11.26
C THR A 348 15.89 -10.85 12.24
N VAL A 349 16.38 -10.39 13.38
CA VAL A 349 15.54 -9.84 14.45
C VAL A 349 15.09 -8.43 14.07
N GLY A 350 13.83 -8.10 14.41
CA GLY A 350 13.19 -6.84 14.05
C GLY A 350 13.22 -5.78 15.16
N CYS A 351 12.78 -4.59 14.78
CA CYS A 351 12.46 -3.48 15.67
C CYS A 351 10.97 -3.52 16.03
N PRO A 352 10.57 -3.15 17.26
CA PRO A 352 11.43 -2.71 18.36
C PRO A 352 12.03 -3.84 19.19
N GLY A 353 11.52 -5.07 19.07
CA GLY A 353 11.80 -6.18 19.99
C GLY A 353 13.27 -6.51 20.24
N GLY A 354 14.12 -6.59 19.22
CA GLY A 354 15.54 -6.92 19.44
C GLY A 354 16.54 -5.88 18.97
N THR A 355 16.06 -4.69 18.60
CA THR A 355 16.92 -3.57 18.20
C THR A 355 16.77 -2.34 19.08
N THR A 356 15.86 -2.36 20.06
CA THR A 356 15.66 -1.28 21.03
C THR A 356 15.99 -1.75 22.45
N SER A 357 17.02 -1.16 23.06
CA SER A 357 17.56 -1.55 24.37
C SER A 357 16.59 -1.37 25.54
N SER A 358 15.63 -0.45 25.43
CA SER A 358 14.58 -0.23 26.44
C SER A 358 13.43 -1.24 26.34
N VAL A 359 13.42 -2.11 25.32
CA VAL A 359 12.31 -3.02 25.04
C VAL A 359 12.72 -4.46 25.35
N ILE A 360 11.82 -5.21 25.97
CA ILE A 360 11.99 -6.64 26.15
C ILE A 360 11.50 -7.33 24.88
N GLY A 361 12.44 -7.78 24.05
CA GLY A 361 12.17 -8.69 22.96
C GLY A 361 11.89 -10.09 23.49
N ASN A 362 10.68 -10.58 23.27
CA ASN A 362 10.32 -11.97 23.45
C ASN A 362 10.57 -12.73 22.15
N ASP A 363 11.68 -13.48 22.12
CA ASP A 363 11.88 -14.66 21.29
C ASP A 363 13.12 -15.42 21.79
N ALA A 364 13.34 -16.64 21.30
CA ALA A 364 14.62 -17.32 21.48
C ALA A 364 15.78 -16.49 20.88
N ALA A 365 16.47 -15.76 21.76
CA ALA A 365 17.89 -15.37 21.73
C ALA A 365 18.43 -14.45 20.60
N VAL A 366 19.06 -13.31 20.98
CA VAL A 366 19.68 -12.28 20.09
C VAL A 366 20.91 -11.59 20.72
N HIS A 367 21.87 -11.10 19.91
CA HIS A 367 23.23 -10.58 20.23
C HIS A 367 23.51 -9.11 19.83
N VAL A 368 24.46 -8.40 20.53
CA VAL A 368 25.46 -7.39 20.03
C VAL A 368 26.59 -7.21 21.07
N LEU A 369 27.85 -6.82 20.73
CA LEU A 369 28.69 -6.03 21.67
C LEU A 369 29.79 -5.11 21.06
N THR A 370 29.70 -3.83 21.45
CA THR A 370 30.77 -3.02 22.08
C THR A 370 30.12 -2.40 23.32
N ALA A 371 30.69 -2.54 24.52
CA ALA A 371 29.99 -2.20 25.77
C ALA A 371 30.21 -0.74 26.18
N ARG A 372 29.15 0.07 26.19
CA ARG A 372 29.09 1.29 27.01
C ARG A 372 28.16 1.02 28.17
N VAL A 373 28.67 1.08 29.40
CA VAL A 373 27.85 0.87 30.60
C VAL A 373 27.44 2.25 31.13
N CYS A 374 26.14 2.53 31.10
CA CYS A 374 25.51 3.70 31.68
C CYS A 374 24.33 3.23 32.52
N LEU A 375 24.15 3.82 33.70
CA LEU A 375 22.96 3.59 34.53
C LEU A 375 22.07 4.83 34.48
N CYS A 376 20.78 4.60 34.23
CA CYS A 376 19.77 5.64 34.19
C CYS A 376 18.90 5.54 35.46
N PHE A 377 19.11 6.44 36.42
CA PHE A 377 18.21 6.59 37.57
C PHE A 377 17.29 7.79 37.34
N VAL A 378 16.04 7.75 37.81
CA VAL A 378 15.12 8.90 37.69
C VAL A 378 15.38 9.95 38.79
N GLU A 379 15.82 9.52 39.98
CA GLU A 379 15.97 10.38 41.16
C GLU A 379 17.41 10.90 41.33
N ASN A 380 17.57 12.22 41.51
CA ASN A 380 18.90 12.85 41.62
C ASN A 380 19.65 12.47 42.92
N SER A 381 18.92 12.18 44.01
CA SER A 381 19.46 11.70 45.28
C SER A 381 20.18 10.36 45.10
N LEU A 382 19.50 9.39 44.49
CA LEU A 382 20.03 8.06 44.16
C LEU A 382 21.21 8.13 43.18
N ARG A 383 21.17 9.05 42.20
CA ARG A 383 22.30 9.28 41.28
C ARG A 383 23.55 9.71 42.04
N ILE A 384 23.44 10.65 42.96
CA ILE A 384 24.62 11.21 43.67
C ILE A 384 25.22 10.17 44.63
N SER A 385 24.40 9.34 45.27
CA SER A 385 24.86 8.29 46.20
C SER A 385 25.29 6.99 45.52
N LEU A 386 25.19 6.89 44.20
CA LEU A 386 25.45 5.65 43.49
C LEU A 386 26.96 5.34 43.43
N GLN A 387 27.35 4.26 44.07
CA GLN A 387 28.67 3.65 43.96
C GLN A 387 28.50 2.14 43.82
N LEU A 388 28.63 1.64 42.60
CA LEU A 388 28.54 0.21 42.29
C LEU A 388 29.92 -0.36 42.01
N HIS A 389 30.28 -1.39 42.76
CA HIS A 389 31.50 -2.14 42.58
C HIS A 389 31.15 -3.45 41.87
N LEU A 390 31.42 -3.51 40.57
CA LEU A 390 31.06 -4.63 39.72
C LEU A 390 32.27 -5.51 39.45
N ALA A 391 32.11 -6.82 39.60
CA ALA A 391 33.05 -7.82 39.10
C ALA A 391 32.59 -8.28 37.71
N LEU A 392 33.45 -8.15 36.70
CA LEU A 392 33.16 -8.62 35.35
C LEU A 392 33.81 -9.99 35.13
N THR A 393 33.07 -10.93 34.55
CA THR A 393 33.56 -12.27 34.27
C THR A 393 33.14 -12.74 32.89
N CYS A 394 34.01 -13.46 32.20
CA CYS A 394 33.71 -14.14 30.95
C CYS A 394 34.23 -15.58 31.01
N THR A 395 33.43 -16.54 30.58
CA THR A 395 33.79 -17.97 30.59
C THR A 395 34.63 -18.37 29.37
N ALA A 396 34.63 -17.55 28.31
CA ALA A 396 35.39 -17.83 27.09
C ALA A 396 36.87 -17.41 27.23
N PRO A 397 37.83 -18.32 26.98
CA PRO A 397 39.26 -18.01 27.06
C PRO A 397 39.74 -17.03 25.97
N TRP A 398 38.97 -16.89 24.89
CA TRP A 398 39.23 -15.99 23.77
C TRP A 398 38.67 -14.57 23.98
N VAL A 399 38.06 -14.28 25.13
CA VAL A 399 37.62 -12.94 25.52
C VAL A 399 38.31 -12.51 26.81
N GLN A 400 38.96 -11.35 26.76
CA GLN A 400 39.61 -10.71 27.89
C GLN A 400 38.82 -9.46 28.27
N CYS A 401 38.35 -9.40 29.52
CA CYS A 401 37.70 -8.24 30.09
C CYS A 401 38.39 -7.85 31.43
N PRO A 402 38.33 -6.57 31.85
CA PRO A 402 38.83 -6.16 33.16
C PRO A 402 38.07 -6.88 34.26
N SER A 403 38.72 -7.30 35.35
CA SER A 403 38.06 -8.06 36.41
C SER A 403 37.10 -7.22 37.28
N HIS A 404 37.30 -5.90 37.31
CA HIS A 404 36.54 -4.98 38.16
C HIS A 404 36.15 -3.72 37.40
N LEU A 405 34.96 -3.21 37.68
CA LEU A 405 34.45 -1.93 37.20
C LEU A 405 33.79 -1.18 38.36
N GLU A 406 34.28 0.00 38.65
CA GLU A 406 33.61 0.92 39.57
C GLU A 406 32.75 1.90 38.78
N LEU A 407 31.45 1.83 39.00
CA LEU A 407 30.45 2.63 38.29
C LEU A 407 29.76 3.58 39.26
N MET A 408 29.95 4.86 39.00
CA MET A 408 29.29 5.96 39.69
C MET A 408 28.16 6.50 38.80
N ASN A 409 27.76 7.76 38.97
CA ASN A 409 26.76 8.43 38.14
C ASN A 409 27.22 8.82 36.71
N GLN A 410 28.49 8.59 36.35
CA GLN A 410 29.01 8.86 35.02
C GLN A 410 29.23 7.56 34.25
N CYS A 411 28.93 7.60 32.94
CA CYS A 411 29.23 6.48 32.06
C CYS A 411 30.73 6.17 32.05
N ARG A 412 31.06 4.87 32.09
CA ARG A 412 32.44 4.38 32.02
C ARG A 412 32.62 3.55 30.75
N HIS A 413 33.81 3.69 30.16
CA HIS A 413 34.24 2.86 29.05
C HIS A 413 35.04 1.68 29.58
N VAL A 414 34.77 0.50 29.05
CA VAL A 414 35.47 -0.74 29.37
C VAL A 414 36.02 -1.33 28.08
N ASN A 415 37.31 -1.63 28.07
CA ASN A 415 37.94 -2.27 26.91
C ASN A 415 37.84 -3.79 27.03
N ILE A 416 37.17 -4.43 26.08
CA ILE A 416 37.09 -5.88 25.96
C ILE A 416 37.92 -6.28 24.75
N ARG A 417 38.84 -7.23 24.91
CA ARG A 417 39.66 -7.76 23.82
C ARG A 417 39.16 -9.15 23.44
N ILE A 418 38.99 -9.38 22.14
CA ILE A 418 38.55 -10.65 21.57
C ILE A 418 39.71 -11.19 20.72
N ASP A 419 40.13 -12.43 20.96
CA ASP A 419 41.15 -13.13 20.19
C ASP A 419 40.53 -14.27 19.36
N PRO A 420 40.26 -14.05 18.06
CA PRO A 420 39.61 -15.05 17.23
C PRO A 420 40.57 -16.13 16.69
N GLN A 421 41.89 -16.03 16.90
CA GLN A 421 42.87 -16.86 16.18
C GLN A 421 42.77 -18.37 16.49
N GLY A 422 42.21 -18.74 17.64
CA GLY A 422 41.98 -20.13 18.05
C GLY A 422 40.58 -20.66 17.75
N LEU A 423 39.68 -19.85 17.19
CA LEU A 423 38.31 -20.25 16.91
C LEU A 423 38.23 -21.01 15.58
N ARG A 424 37.54 -22.16 15.60
CA ARG A 424 37.25 -22.92 14.38
C ARG A 424 36.20 -22.18 13.54
N GLU A 425 36.10 -22.53 12.27
CA GLU A 425 35.01 -22.04 11.41
C GLU A 425 33.64 -22.36 12.03
N GLY A 426 32.76 -21.36 12.08
CA GLY A 426 31.44 -21.45 12.69
C GLY A 426 31.11 -20.25 13.57
N LEU A 427 29.91 -20.28 14.14
CA LEU A 427 29.46 -19.28 15.11
C LEU A 427 29.98 -19.63 16.51
N HIS A 428 30.46 -18.62 17.25
CA HIS A 428 30.86 -18.76 18.65
C HIS A 428 30.11 -17.72 19.49
N TYR A 429 29.56 -18.17 20.62
CA TYR A 429 28.85 -17.35 21.60
C TYR A 429 29.67 -17.21 22.88
N THR A 430 29.68 -16.01 23.46
CA THR A 430 30.04 -15.81 24.85
C THR A 430 29.46 -14.50 25.37
N GLU A 431 29.54 -14.30 26.68
CA GLU A 431 29.00 -13.15 27.39
C GLU A 431 29.98 -12.65 28.44
N VAL A 432 29.91 -11.35 28.74
CA VAL A 432 30.62 -10.73 29.85
C VAL A 432 29.57 -10.32 30.88
N CYS A 433 29.49 -11.08 31.96
CA CYS A 433 28.53 -10.85 33.03
C CYS A 433 29.11 -9.90 34.08
N ALA A 434 28.29 -8.98 34.59
CA ALA A 434 28.67 -8.08 35.68
C ALA A 434 27.90 -8.42 36.96
N TYR A 435 28.62 -8.72 38.03
CA TYR A 435 28.07 -9.04 39.34
C TYR A 435 28.37 -7.93 40.33
N ASP A 436 27.40 -7.59 41.18
CA ASP A 436 27.70 -6.74 42.32
C ASP A 436 28.62 -7.48 43.29
N THR A 437 29.75 -6.88 43.63
CA THR A 437 30.68 -7.45 44.62
C THR A 437 30.04 -7.55 46.01
N LEU A 438 29.04 -6.71 46.32
CA LEU A 438 28.29 -6.76 47.58
C LEU A 438 27.15 -7.80 47.56
N ALA A 439 26.64 -8.14 46.37
CA ALA A 439 25.56 -9.11 46.17
C ALA A 439 25.87 -10.09 45.01
N PRO A 440 26.90 -10.93 45.13
CA PRO A 440 27.43 -11.74 44.02
C PRO A 440 26.46 -12.82 43.52
N LYS A 441 25.36 -13.10 44.24
CA LYS A 441 24.30 -14.03 43.82
C LYS A 441 23.34 -13.43 42.80
N THR A 442 23.40 -12.11 42.59
CA THR A 442 22.50 -11.38 41.70
C THR A 442 23.37 -10.66 40.67
N ALA A 443 23.37 -11.14 39.43
CA ALA A 443 24.02 -10.42 38.34
C ALA A 443 23.32 -9.07 38.17
N LEU A 444 24.06 -7.96 38.33
CA LEU A 444 23.52 -6.60 38.24
C LEU A 444 23.44 -6.13 36.78
N CYS A 445 24.25 -6.76 35.91
CA CYS A 445 24.00 -6.85 34.48
C CYS A 445 24.21 -8.31 34.06
N SER A 446 23.14 -9.09 34.03
CA SER A 446 22.93 -9.87 32.82
C SER A 446 22.53 -8.83 31.77
N PRO A 447 23.17 -8.68 30.61
CA PRO A 447 22.40 -8.16 29.49
C PRO A 447 21.11 -9.01 29.47
N ASN A 448 19.93 -8.39 29.48
CA ASN A 448 18.68 -9.11 29.25
C ASN A 448 18.76 -9.74 27.86
N SER A 449 19.36 -10.92 27.85
CA SER A 449 19.59 -11.81 26.74
C SER A 449 19.99 -13.12 27.40
N ASP A 450 19.03 -13.78 28.04
CA ASP A 450 19.12 -15.22 28.25
C ASP A 450 19.26 -15.84 26.86
N LEU A 451 20.50 -16.07 26.44
CA LEU A 451 20.83 -16.71 25.17
C LEU A 451 20.83 -18.21 25.41
N ILE A 452 19.62 -18.76 25.46
CA ILE A 452 19.41 -20.20 25.36
C ILE A 452 19.48 -20.55 23.88
N PHE A 453 20.54 -21.24 23.46
CA PHE A 453 20.42 -22.25 22.42
C PHE A 453 20.87 -23.58 23.02
N ASP A 454 19.87 -24.39 23.33
CA ASP A 454 20.08 -25.81 23.42
C ASP A 454 20.53 -26.31 22.04
N LEU A 455 21.47 -27.25 22.05
CA LEU A 455 22.20 -27.73 20.89
C LEU A 455 21.28 -28.55 19.98
N LEU A 456 20.36 -27.92 19.25
CA LEU A 456 19.79 -28.52 18.06
C LEU A 456 20.83 -28.45 16.94
N ARG A 457 21.79 -29.38 17.02
CA ARG A 457 22.50 -29.90 15.84
C ARG A 457 21.45 -30.26 14.79
N LYS A 458 21.16 -29.35 13.87
CA LYS A 458 20.66 -29.62 12.51
C LYS A 458 20.63 -28.29 11.72
N SER A 459 21.75 -28.04 11.03
CA SER A 459 21.76 -27.46 9.67
C SER A 459 21.82 -25.92 9.46
N CYS A 460 22.55 -25.16 10.29
CA CYS A 460 22.98 -23.80 9.90
C CYS A 460 24.47 -23.78 9.53
N SER A 461 24.81 -23.27 8.35
CA SER A 461 26.20 -23.10 7.91
C SER A 461 26.51 -21.63 7.66
N ILE A 462 27.53 -21.12 8.34
CA ILE A 462 28.09 -19.80 8.02
C ILE A 462 29.18 -20.03 6.99
N ILE A 463 29.00 -19.46 5.80
CA ILE A 463 29.96 -19.60 4.71
C ILE A 463 30.69 -18.26 4.56
N HIS A 464 31.99 -18.28 4.84
CA HIS A 464 32.86 -17.15 4.55
C HIS A 464 33.18 -17.17 3.06
N SER A 465 32.81 -16.10 2.36
CA SER A 465 33.22 -15.89 0.98
C SER A 465 34.32 -14.84 0.95
N ASP A 466 35.57 -15.30 1.03
CA ASP A 466 36.76 -14.43 0.90
C ASP A 466 37.01 -14.00 -0.56
N LEU A 467 36.10 -14.36 -1.47
CA LEU A 467 36.19 -14.07 -2.89
C LEU A 467 35.53 -12.73 -3.20
N HIS A 468 36.34 -11.75 -3.61
CA HIS A 468 35.94 -10.38 -3.96
C HIS A 468 35.13 -10.23 -5.27
N SER A 469 34.53 -11.32 -5.75
CA SER A 469 34.22 -11.49 -7.18
C SER A 469 32.94 -12.28 -7.46
N LEU A 470 32.13 -12.56 -6.42
CA LEU A 470 30.93 -13.39 -6.50
C LEU A 470 29.65 -12.57 -6.70
N VAL A 471 28.69 -13.12 -7.45
CA VAL A 471 27.45 -12.43 -7.86
C VAL A 471 26.21 -13.24 -7.51
N PHE A 472 26.29 -14.56 -7.60
CA PHE A 472 25.22 -15.45 -7.18
C PHE A 472 25.77 -16.80 -6.75
N SER A 473 24.95 -17.58 -6.07
CA SER A 473 25.24 -18.93 -5.65
C SER A 473 24.09 -19.85 -6.00
N GLU A 474 24.43 -21.11 -6.26
CA GLU A 474 23.49 -22.22 -6.38
C GLU A 474 23.62 -23.09 -5.12
N ILE A 475 22.49 -23.48 -4.54
CA ILE A 475 22.42 -24.47 -3.47
C ILE A 475 21.63 -25.68 -3.98
N THR A 476 22.26 -26.84 -3.94
CA THR A 476 21.66 -28.11 -4.34
C THR A 476 21.49 -28.99 -3.12
N LEU A 477 20.26 -29.41 -2.84
CA LEU A 477 19.91 -30.36 -1.77
C LEU A 477 19.59 -31.71 -2.40
N THR A 478 20.12 -32.79 -1.84
CA THR A 478 19.86 -34.16 -2.29
C THR A 478 19.38 -35.00 -1.11
N SER A 479 18.22 -35.64 -1.27
CA SER A 479 17.64 -36.52 -0.26
C SER A 479 18.25 -37.92 -0.37
N HIS A 480 18.64 -38.50 0.77
CA HIS A 480 19.03 -39.91 0.87
C HIS A 480 17.92 -40.80 1.43
N SER A 481 16.81 -40.19 1.88
CA SER A 481 15.66 -40.92 2.40
C SER A 481 14.84 -41.53 1.27
N SER A 482 14.46 -42.81 1.43
CA SER A 482 13.76 -43.60 0.41
C SER A 482 12.26 -43.35 0.31
N ASP A 483 11.61 -42.96 1.42
CA ASP A 483 10.15 -43.04 1.54
C ASP A 483 9.51 -41.77 2.15
N VAL A 484 10.31 -40.71 2.33
CA VAL A 484 9.87 -39.47 3.01
C VAL A 484 10.24 -38.26 2.15
N SER A 485 9.21 -37.57 1.67
CA SER A 485 9.34 -36.22 1.12
C SER A 485 9.20 -35.19 2.24
N SER A 486 9.95 -34.09 2.14
CA SER A 486 9.96 -33.06 3.19
C SER A 486 10.13 -31.68 2.61
N LYS A 487 9.62 -30.68 3.34
CA LYS A 487 9.76 -29.27 2.98
C LYS A 487 10.89 -28.65 3.76
N PHE A 488 11.73 -27.91 3.07
CA PHE A 488 12.83 -27.14 3.62
C PHE A 488 12.61 -25.65 3.40
N VAL A 489 13.12 -24.87 4.34
CA VAL A 489 13.31 -23.43 4.25
C VAL A 489 14.78 -23.21 3.98
N LEU A 490 15.07 -22.59 2.84
CA LEU A 490 16.39 -22.08 2.51
C LEU A 490 16.39 -20.59 2.82
N HIS A 491 17.21 -20.19 3.77
CA HIS A 491 17.35 -18.79 4.18
C HIS A 491 18.82 -18.39 4.06
N ALA A 492 19.11 -17.37 3.25
CA ALA A 492 20.44 -16.77 3.19
C ALA A 492 20.40 -15.26 3.45
N VAL A 493 21.35 -14.74 4.22
CA VAL A 493 21.40 -13.32 4.60
C VAL A 493 22.81 -12.76 4.46
N HIS A 494 22.91 -11.57 3.86
CA HIS A 494 24.11 -10.74 3.91
C HIS A 494 23.88 -9.49 4.76
N LEU A 495 24.76 -9.28 5.75
CA LEU A 495 24.76 -8.04 6.52
C LEU A 495 25.57 -6.96 5.79
N VAL A 496 24.93 -5.80 5.61
CA VAL A 496 25.54 -4.60 5.05
C VAL A 496 25.38 -3.48 6.07
N LYS A 497 26.48 -2.81 6.39
CA LYS A 497 26.47 -1.69 7.35
C LYS A 497 25.41 -0.66 6.96
N GLN A 498 24.61 -0.23 7.94
CA GLN A 498 23.50 0.72 7.77
C GLN A 498 22.45 0.27 6.74
N ARG A 499 22.21 -1.04 6.61
CA ARG A 499 21.11 -1.58 5.83
C ARG A 499 20.42 -2.70 6.58
N ALA A 500 19.10 -2.75 6.47
CA ALA A 500 18.31 -3.81 7.06
C ALA A 500 18.71 -5.17 6.45
N TYR A 501 18.66 -6.24 7.26
CA TYR A 501 19.02 -7.59 6.80
C TYR A 501 18.18 -8.00 5.56
N ARG A 502 16.91 -7.56 5.51
CA ARG A 502 15.99 -7.81 4.40
C ARG A 502 16.45 -7.26 3.06
N ALA A 503 17.30 -6.23 3.05
CA ALA A 503 17.81 -5.65 1.81
C ALA A 503 18.66 -6.63 0.98
N ASN A 504 19.21 -7.67 1.62
CA ASN A 504 20.04 -8.69 1.01
C ASN A 504 19.71 -10.09 1.55
N GLU A 505 18.41 -10.38 1.71
CA GLU A 505 17.93 -11.69 2.12
C GLU A 505 17.46 -12.53 0.91
N PHE A 506 17.61 -13.84 1.04
CA PHE A 506 17.00 -14.84 0.21
C PHE A 506 16.21 -15.80 1.10
N TYR A 507 14.91 -15.96 0.83
CA TYR A 507 14.06 -16.83 1.63
C TYR A 507 13.13 -17.64 0.70
N LYS A 508 13.27 -18.97 0.72
CA LYS A 508 12.54 -19.86 -0.18
C LYS A 508 12.08 -21.13 0.54
N PHE A 509 10.78 -21.40 0.42
CA PHE A 509 10.20 -22.72 0.70
C PHE A 509 10.41 -23.64 -0.50
N SER A 510 10.92 -24.82 -0.21
CA SER A 510 11.42 -25.79 -1.17
C SER A 510 10.95 -27.19 -0.79
N SER A 511 10.22 -27.87 -1.69
CA SER A 511 9.80 -29.25 -1.48
C SER A 511 10.84 -30.21 -2.05
N LEU A 512 11.37 -31.10 -1.23
CA LEU A 512 12.32 -32.13 -1.63
C LEU A 512 11.62 -33.49 -1.65
N MET A 513 11.59 -34.12 -2.82
CA MET A 513 11.04 -35.46 -3.01
C MET A 513 12.00 -36.53 -2.48
N GLU A 514 11.47 -37.72 -2.17
CA GLU A 514 12.27 -38.89 -1.80
C GLU A 514 13.29 -39.24 -2.90
N LYS A 515 14.54 -39.53 -2.50
CA LYS A 515 15.70 -39.71 -3.42
C LYS A 515 15.85 -38.61 -4.49
N GLY A 516 15.22 -37.46 -4.30
CA GLY A 516 15.21 -36.34 -5.23
C GLY A 516 16.37 -35.39 -4.96
N SER A 517 16.66 -34.56 -5.96
CA SER A 517 17.55 -33.42 -5.80
C SER A 517 16.83 -32.13 -6.21
N LEU A 518 17.15 -31.04 -5.53
CA LEU A 518 16.58 -29.72 -5.77
C LEU A 518 17.71 -28.68 -5.79
N THR A 519 17.75 -27.86 -6.83
CA THR A 519 18.68 -26.72 -6.94
C THR A 519 17.90 -25.41 -6.92
N GLU A 520 18.35 -24.49 -6.07
CA GLU A 520 17.87 -23.12 -5.99
C GLU A 520 19.04 -22.15 -6.11
N ALA A 521 18.81 -20.93 -6.58
CA ALA A 521 19.86 -19.94 -6.78
C ALA A 521 19.49 -18.59 -6.17
N PHE A 522 20.48 -17.93 -5.57
CA PHE A 522 20.30 -16.68 -4.83
C PHE A 522 21.46 -15.69 -5.07
N PRO A 523 21.21 -14.37 -5.00
CA PRO A 523 22.25 -13.37 -5.19
C PRO A 523 23.26 -13.37 -4.04
N VAL A 524 24.53 -13.09 -4.35
CA VAL A 524 25.64 -13.03 -3.37
C VAL A 524 26.36 -11.70 -3.49
N LEU A 525 26.74 -11.13 -2.34
CA LEU A 525 27.59 -9.93 -2.29
C LEU A 525 29.06 -10.31 -2.14
N ALA A 526 29.88 -9.89 -3.09
CA ALA A 526 31.34 -10.05 -3.08
C ALA A 526 32.00 -9.51 -1.80
N GLY A 527 33.01 -10.23 -1.29
CA GLY A 527 33.83 -9.81 -0.14
C GLY A 527 33.06 -9.68 1.18
N ARG A 528 31.95 -10.42 1.33
CA ARG A 528 31.12 -10.42 2.54
C ARG A 528 30.78 -11.86 2.95
N THR A 529 30.65 -12.08 4.25
CA THR A 529 30.11 -13.32 4.79
C THR A 529 28.64 -13.48 4.39
N VAL A 530 28.26 -14.71 4.07
CA VAL A 530 26.86 -15.10 3.87
C VAL A 530 26.47 -16.14 4.91
N GLU A 531 25.39 -15.87 5.62
CA GLU A 531 24.75 -16.88 6.47
C GLU A 531 23.83 -17.71 5.59
N VAL A 532 23.97 -19.05 5.56
CA VAL A 532 23.08 -19.95 4.81
C VAL A 532 22.50 -20.99 5.75
N CYS A 533 21.20 -20.86 6.04
CA CYS A 533 20.45 -21.75 6.89
C CYS A 533 19.54 -22.66 6.06
N VAL A 534 19.62 -23.97 6.32
CA VAL A 534 18.75 -24.99 5.72
C VAL A 534 17.92 -25.60 6.84
N ALA A 535 16.71 -25.08 7.04
CA ALA A 535 15.83 -25.57 8.10
C ALA A 535 14.74 -26.47 7.54
N ARG A 536 14.39 -27.54 8.25
CA ARG A 536 13.21 -28.35 7.92
C ARG A 536 11.95 -27.59 8.34
N TRP A 537 10.92 -27.60 7.51
CA TRP A 537 9.63 -26.99 7.86
C TRP A 537 8.97 -27.78 9.01
N TRP A 538 8.48 -27.07 10.02
CA TRP A 538 7.99 -27.68 11.26
C TRP A 538 6.85 -28.68 11.03
N ALA A 539 6.01 -28.47 10.00
CA ALA A 539 4.87 -29.35 9.69
C ALA A 539 5.27 -30.61 8.89
N SER A 540 6.53 -30.75 8.48
CA SER A 540 7.00 -31.99 7.86
C SER A 540 7.33 -33.01 8.95
N LEU A 541 6.64 -34.15 8.94
CA LEU A 541 6.81 -35.24 9.90
C LEU A 541 7.90 -36.22 9.41
N GLY A 542 8.64 -36.84 10.35
CA GLY A 542 9.68 -37.85 10.05
C GLY A 542 11.10 -37.30 9.82
N ASP A 543 12.11 -38.08 10.17
CA ASP A 543 13.51 -37.72 9.96
C ASP A 543 13.92 -37.86 8.49
N VAL A 544 14.65 -36.86 7.98
CA VAL A 544 15.19 -36.87 6.61
C VAL A 544 16.66 -36.51 6.64
N THR A 545 17.47 -37.31 5.95
CA THR A 545 18.91 -37.07 5.76
C THR A 545 19.12 -36.41 4.41
N VAL A 546 19.75 -35.24 4.42
CA VAL A 546 20.04 -34.47 3.21
C VAL A 546 21.51 -34.12 3.14
N ASP A 547 22.07 -34.21 1.94
CA ASP A 547 23.34 -33.57 1.59
C ASP A 547 23.05 -32.27 0.87
N TYR A 548 23.90 -31.26 1.07
CA TYR A 548 23.82 -30.03 0.30
C TYR A 548 25.19 -29.57 -0.20
N THR A 549 25.19 -28.96 -1.39
CA THR A 549 26.35 -28.36 -2.01
C THR A 549 26.03 -26.91 -2.36
N VAL A 550 26.93 -25.99 -2.02
CA VAL A 550 26.83 -24.57 -2.36
C VAL A 550 27.92 -24.22 -3.36
N SER A 551 27.51 -23.78 -4.55
CA SER A 551 28.40 -23.44 -5.66
C SER A 551 28.34 -21.94 -5.94
N PHE A 552 29.48 -21.26 -5.92
CA PHE A 552 29.56 -19.81 -6.13
C PHE A 552 29.93 -19.44 -7.58
N HIS A 553 29.27 -18.41 -8.09
CA HIS A 553 29.34 -17.93 -9.48
C HIS A 553 29.68 -16.43 -9.47
N GLY A 554 30.58 -15.97 -10.36
CA GLY A 554 31.16 -14.63 -10.30
C GLY A 554 31.27 -13.94 -11.67
N LEU A 555 30.37 -13.00 -11.94
CA LEU A 555 30.34 -12.17 -13.15
C LEU A 555 30.24 -10.67 -12.81
N GLN A 556 31.38 -10.00 -12.66
CA GLN A 556 31.35 -8.59 -12.25
C GLN A 556 30.94 -7.69 -13.41
N THR A 557 30.14 -6.66 -13.10
CA THR A 557 29.75 -5.62 -14.04
C THR A 557 30.25 -4.26 -13.56
N SER A 558 30.79 -3.46 -14.47
CA SER A 558 31.26 -2.11 -14.17
C SER A 558 30.87 -1.15 -15.31
N PRO A 559 30.23 0.00 -15.02
CA PRO A 559 29.75 0.45 -13.71
C PRO A 559 28.48 -0.29 -13.24
N CYS A 560 28.27 -0.36 -11.92
CA CYS A 560 27.04 -0.87 -11.29
C CYS A 560 26.66 0.05 -10.10
N PRO A 561 25.51 0.75 -10.13
CA PRO A 561 24.46 0.72 -11.15
C PRO A 561 24.91 1.33 -12.49
N LEU A 562 24.21 0.96 -13.56
CA LEU A 562 24.48 1.44 -14.91
C LEU A 562 23.60 2.65 -15.24
N HIS A 563 24.23 3.80 -15.48
CA HIS A 563 23.56 5.01 -15.94
C HIS A 563 23.79 5.19 -17.43
N VAL A 564 22.70 5.36 -18.19
CA VAL A 564 22.71 5.60 -19.62
C VAL A 564 22.03 6.94 -19.88
N HIS A 565 22.74 7.91 -20.42
CA HIS A 565 22.15 9.20 -20.79
C HIS A 565 21.82 9.22 -22.28
N ALA A 566 20.59 9.59 -22.62
CA ALA A 566 20.16 9.65 -24.02
C ALA A 566 21.01 10.62 -24.90
N ALA A 567 21.73 11.57 -24.29
CA ALA A 567 22.63 12.51 -24.98
C ALA A 567 24.06 11.99 -25.20
N GLU A 568 24.48 10.92 -24.53
CA GLU A 568 25.87 10.44 -24.57
C GLU A 568 26.17 9.57 -25.81
N GLY A 569 25.15 9.25 -26.62
CA GLY A 569 25.30 8.41 -27.80
C GLY A 569 25.46 6.93 -27.43
N ILE A 570 26.71 6.43 -27.42
CA ILE A 570 27.02 5.03 -27.12
C ILE A 570 27.62 4.93 -25.72
N THR A 571 26.88 4.31 -24.79
CA THR A 571 27.37 4.02 -23.45
C THR A 571 28.01 2.63 -23.43
N SER A 572 29.11 2.44 -22.70
CA SER A 572 29.75 1.13 -22.55
C SER A 572 29.70 0.64 -21.10
N PHE A 573 29.68 -0.68 -20.94
CA PHE A 573 29.87 -1.34 -19.65
C PHE A 573 30.74 -2.58 -19.84
N GLU A 574 31.45 -2.96 -18.80
CA GLU A 574 32.40 -4.05 -18.80
C GLU A 574 31.87 -5.24 -17.99
N VAL A 575 32.04 -6.44 -18.52
CA VAL A 575 31.70 -7.71 -17.85
C VAL A 575 32.97 -8.54 -17.71
N SER A 576 33.32 -8.93 -16.49
CA SER A 576 34.48 -9.77 -16.21
C SER A 576 34.10 -11.08 -15.51
N SER A 577 34.84 -12.15 -15.81
CA SER A 577 34.70 -13.45 -15.16
C SER A 577 35.94 -13.76 -14.31
N PRO A 578 36.00 -13.32 -13.05
CA PRO A 578 37.19 -13.44 -12.22
C PRO A 578 37.59 -14.87 -11.82
N VAL A 579 36.63 -15.78 -11.59
CA VAL A 579 36.89 -17.04 -10.87
C VAL A 579 36.92 -18.27 -11.77
N ARG A 580 36.04 -18.33 -12.78
CA ARG A 580 35.84 -19.54 -13.60
C ARG A 580 35.36 -19.19 -15.00
N TYR A 581 35.17 -20.21 -15.83
CA TYR A 581 34.51 -20.04 -17.12
C TYR A 581 33.02 -19.75 -16.92
N GLU A 582 32.53 -18.68 -17.53
CA GLU A 582 31.13 -18.27 -17.42
C GLU A 582 30.55 -17.95 -18.80
N GLU A 583 29.30 -18.38 -19.03
CA GLU A 583 28.56 -18.01 -20.24
C GLU A 583 27.73 -16.75 -19.99
N VAL A 584 27.99 -15.70 -20.79
CA VAL A 584 27.33 -14.41 -20.70
C VAL A 584 26.41 -14.19 -21.90
N SER A 585 25.24 -13.61 -21.66
CA SER A 585 24.26 -13.17 -22.67
C SER A 585 23.55 -11.93 -22.12
N PRO A 586 24.19 -10.75 -22.21
CA PRO A 586 23.69 -9.54 -21.57
C PRO A 586 22.37 -9.09 -22.21
N THR A 587 21.40 -8.72 -21.38
CA THR A 587 20.09 -8.19 -21.78
C THR A 587 19.67 -7.07 -20.84
N ILE A 588 19.31 -5.90 -21.38
CA ILE A 588 18.78 -4.77 -20.61
C ILE A 588 17.30 -4.62 -20.88
N THR A 589 16.49 -4.58 -19.82
CA THR A 589 15.05 -4.35 -19.91
C THR A 589 14.63 -3.21 -18.98
N LEU A 590 13.99 -2.19 -19.54
CA LEU A 590 13.38 -1.06 -18.85
C LEU A 590 11.90 -1.37 -18.58
N LYS A 591 11.48 -1.24 -17.32
CA LYS A 591 10.15 -1.67 -16.83
C LYS A 591 9.26 -0.49 -16.44
N ASN A 592 9.85 0.58 -15.93
CA ASN A 592 9.12 1.76 -15.44
C ASN A 592 9.75 3.03 -15.98
N TRP A 593 8.95 4.08 -16.11
CA TRP A 593 9.44 5.45 -16.19
C TRP A 593 9.08 6.19 -14.91
N VAL A 594 9.93 7.13 -14.51
CA VAL A 594 9.90 7.74 -13.18
C VAL A 594 9.79 9.24 -13.35
N GLN A 595 8.80 9.83 -12.67
CA GLN A 595 8.50 11.25 -12.66
C GLN A 595 8.85 11.86 -11.30
N PRO A 596 9.92 12.67 -11.21
CA PRO A 596 10.15 13.52 -10.05
C PRO A 596 9.15 14.69 -10.03
N LEU A 597 8.58 14.97 -8.86
CA LEU A 597 7.62 16.03 -8.60
C LEU A 597 8.16 16.96 -7.51
N ARG A 598 7.84 18.25 -7.64
CA ARG A 598 8.02 19.25 -6.58
C ARG A 598 6.66 19.61 -5.98
N PRO A 599 6.60 19.98 -4.70
CA PRO A 599 5.34 20.33 -4.06
C PRO A 599 4.79 21.63 -4.66
N VAL A 600 3.49 21.64 -4.97
CA VAL A 600 2.75 22.84 -5.39
C VAL A 600 2.30 23.68 -4.19
N SER A 601 2.25 23.08 -3.01
CA SER A 601 1.88 23.70 -1.75
C SER A 601 2.58 22.99 -0.60
N SER A 602 3.05 23.76 0.38
CA SER A 602 3.57 23.27 1.66
C SER A 602 2.94 24.06 2.79
N LYS A 603 2.25 23.38 3.72
CA LYS A 603 1.56 24.03 4.85
C LYS A 603 1.99 23.38 6.14
N VAL A 604 2.63 24.15 7.01
CA VAL A 604 3.01 23.73 8.37
C VAL A 604 1.94 24.22 9.35
N LYS A 605 1.46 23.35 10.25
CA LYS A 605 0.55 23.72 11.34
C LYS A 605 0.78 22.89 12.60
N ALA A 606 0.39 23.44 13.74
CA ALA A 606 0.29 22.67 14.97
C ALA A 606 -0.87 21.67 14.88
N LEU A 607 -0.67 20.47 15.42
CA LEU A 607 -1.71 19.44 15.52
C LEU A 607 -2.62 19.70 16.73
N GLY A 608 -3.71 18.93 16.83
CA GLY A 608 -4.70 19.07 17.90
C GLY A 608 -4.25 18.49 19.25
N LEU A 609 -5.16 18.52 20.23
CA LEU A 609 -4.90 18.10 21.62
C LEU A 609 -4.47 16.63 21.77
N ARG A 610 -4.84 15.77 20.81
CA ARG A 610 -4.42 14.35 20.80
C ARG A 610 -2.94 14.14 20.43
N ASP A 611 -2.33 15.16 19.84
CA ASP A 611 -0.99 15.11 19.27
C ASP A 611 -0.04 15.98 20.11
N VAL A 612 -0.10 15.80 21.43
CA VAL A 612 0.73 16.50 22.41
C VAL A 612 1.44 15.46 23.26
N LEU A 613 2.76 15.42 23.15
CA LEU A 613 3.61 14.55 23.96
C LEU A 613 3.62 15.02 25.43
N PRO A 614 3.98 14.14 26.39
CA PRO A 614 4.12 14.50 27.80
C PRO A 614 4.96 15.78 28.00
N ASN A 615 4.61 16.53 29.05
CA ASN A 615 5.15 17.86 29.36
C ASN A 615 4.76 18.95 28.34
N SER A 616 3.56 18.85 27.75
CA SER A 616 3.00 19.86 26.83
C SER A 616 3.85 20.10 25.57
N ARG A 617 4.55 19.07 25.10
CA ARG A 617 5.35 19.14 23.87
C ARG A 617 4.44 18.95 22.66
N GLN A 618 4.09 20.06 22.02
CA GLN A 618 3.21 20.08 20.86
C GLN A 618 3.87 19.40 19.64
N LEU A 619 3.14 18.51 18.96
CA LEU A 619 3.54 18.01 17.65
C LEU A 619 2.99 18.92 16.53
N TYR A 620 3.78 19.06 15.48
CA TYR A 620 3.44 19.81 14.28
C TYR A 620 3.36 18.86 13.08
N GLU A 621 2.66 19.29 12.04
CA GLU A 621 2.67 18.62 10.74
C GLU A 621 3.08 19.60 9.64
N VAL A 622 3.71 19.07 8.59
CA VAL A 622 3.77 19.70 7.27
C VAL A 622 3.00 18.83 6.29
N VAL A 623 2.08 19.46 5.55
CA VAL A 623 1.38 18.81 4.45
C VAL A 623 1.90 19.35 3.12
N LEU A 624 2.50 18.47 2.35
CA LEU A 624 3.06 18.72 1.02
C LEU A 624 2.08 18.19 -0.02
N THR A 625 1.66 19.03 -0.96
CA THR A 625 0.74 18.65 -2.05
C THR A 625 1.50 18.60 -3.36
N TYR A 626 1.32 17.53 -4.14
CA TYR A 626 1.92 17.31 -5.45
C TYR A 626 0.84 16.97 -6.47
N ASN A 627 1.01 17.42 -7.71
CA ASN A 627 0.08 17.13 -8.80
C ASN A 627 0.81 16.42 -9.94
N PHE A 628 0.16 15.44 -10.56
CA PHE A 628 0.66 14.82 -11.79
C PHE A 628 -0.49 14.39 -12.70
N HIS A 629 -0.18 14.25 -13.99
CA HIS A 629 -1.13 13.80 -15.00
C HIS A 629 -0.78 12.38 -15.45
N GLN A 630 -1.74 11.47 -15.38
CA GLN A 630 -1.61 10.11 -15.92
C GLN A 630 -2.10 10.11 -17.38
N PRO A 631 -1.22 9.89 -18.37
CA PRO A 631 -1.57 10.03 -19.79
C PRO A 631 -2.40 8.87 -20.35
N LYS A 632 -2.29 7.68 -19.75
CA LYS A 632 -3.01 6.45 -20.13
C LYS A 632 -3.23 5.57 -18.91
N SER A 633 -4.23 4.68 -18.94
CA SER A 633 -4.43 3.71 -17.85
C SER A 633 -3.16 2.88 -17.60
N GLY A 634 -2.78 2.71 -16.33
CA GLY A 634 -1.56 2.02 -15.94
C GLY A 634 -1.35 1.90 -14.42
N GLU A 635 -0.38 1.07 -14.02
CA GLU A 635 0.02 0.92 -12.62
C GLU A 635 1.05 1.99 -12.27
N VAL A 636 0.86 2.70 -11.16
CA VAL A 636 1.78 3.69 -10.62
C VAL A 636 2.17 3.34 -9.20
N THR A 637 3.37 3.75 -8.78
CA THR A 637 3.89 3.56 -7.42
C THR A 637 4.44 4.90 -6.93
N PRO A 638 3.69 5.63 -6.08
CA PRO A 638 4.14 6.84 -5.41
C PRO A 638 5.22 6.52 -4.35
N SER A 639 6.25 7.35 -4.23
CA SER A 639 7.28 7.21 -3.19
C SER A 639 7.95 8.54 -2.83
N CYS A 640 8.41 8.65 -1.58
CA CYS A 640 9.26 9.75 -1.12
C CYS A 640 10.66 9.21 -0.77
N PRO A 641 11.64 9.26 -1.69
CA PRO A 641 12.93 8.57 -1.51
C PRO A 641 13.73 8.94 -0.25
N LEU A 642 13.50 10.14 0.33
CA LEU A 642 14.18 10.56 1.56
C LEU A 642 13.70 9.78 2.78
N LEU A 643 12.43 9.42 2.82
CA LEU A 643 11.77 8.89 4.02
C LEU A 643 11.41 7.41 3.86
N CYS A 644 11.02 6.98 2.66
CA CYS A 644 10.23 5.76 2.44
C CYS A 644 10.93 4.43 2.73
N GLU A 645 12.24 4.42 3.00
CA GLU A 645 12.97 3.20 3.40
C GLU A 645 13.05 3.05 4.93
N LEU A 646 12.64 4.06 5.70
CA LEU A 646 12.77 4.13 7.15
C LEU A 646 11.38 4.11 7.79
N LEU A 647 11.24 3.37 8.89
CA LEU A 647 10.02 3.37 9.70
C LEU A 647 10.37 3.77 11.13
N TYR A 648 11.00 2.87 11.88
CA TYR A 648 11.36 3.08 13.29
C TYR A 648 12.56 4.00 13.46
N GLU A 649 13.54 3.85 12.57
CA GLU A 649 14.81 4.57 12.58
C GLU A 649 14.72 5.97 11.93
N SER A 650 13.51 6.36 11.52
CA SER A 650 13.22 7.68 10.99
C SER A 650 13.31 8.75 12.09
N GLU A 651 13.91 9.89 11.76
CA GLU A 651 13.92 11.09 12.62
C GLU A 651 12.55 11.81 12.62
N PHE A 652 11.66 11.47 11.70
CA PHE A 652 10.30 12.01 11.61
C PHE A 652 9.25 11.00 12.07
N ASP A 653 8.18 11.49 12.69
CA ASP A 653 7.11 10.67 13.27
C ASP A 653 6.19 10.03 12.21
N SER A 654 6.16 10.55 10.98
CA SER A 654 5.18 10.17 9.97
C SER A 654 5.67 10.48 8.56
N GLN A 655 5.21 9.70 7.59
CA GLN A 655 5.42 9.91 6.15
C GLN A 655 4.24 9.44 5.30
N LEU A 656 3.05 9.35 5.92
CA LEU A 656 1.83 8.88 5.27
C LEU A 656 1.48 9.78 4.08
N TRP A 657 1.29 9.19 2.90
CA TRP A 657 0.77 9.87 1.73
C TRP A 657 -0.59 9.32 1.31
N LEU A 658 -1.45 10.22 0.82
CA LEU A 658 -2.78 9.93 0.28
C LEU A 658 -2.85 10.41 -1.18
N LEU A 659 -3.33 9.55 -2.07
CA LEU A 659 -3.51 9.84 -3.49
C LEU A 659 -4.99 10.06 -3.80
N PHE A 660 -5.30 11.17 -4.48
CA PHE A 660 -6.65 11.57 -4.84
C PHE A 660 -6.79 11.80 -6.34
N ASP A 661 -8.00 11.59 -6.88
CA ASP A 661 -8.37 12.05 -8.21
C ASP A 661 -8.78 13.53 -8.22
N GLN A 662 -9.12 14.07 -9.40
CA GLN A 662 -9.60 15.44 -9.59
C GLN A 662 -10.87 15.80 -8.80
N ASN A 663 -11.66 14.80 -8.37
CA ASN A 663 -12.89 14.98 -7.60
C ASN A 663 -12.64 14.83 -6.09
N LYS A 664 -11.37 14.78 -5.64
CA LYS A 664 -10.94 14.56 -4.26
C LYS A 664 -11.27 13.16 -3.73
N ARG A 665 -11.65 12.22 -4.59
CA ARG A 665 -11.87 10.82 -4.20
C ARG A 665 -10.53 10.18 -3.87
N LEU A 666 -10.45 9.52 -2.71
CA LEU A 666 -9.28 8.75 -2.32
C LEU A 666 -9.11 7.54 -3.24
N MET A 667 -7.96 7.46 -3.91
CA MET A 667 -7.58 6.37 -4.81
C MET A 667 -6.72 5.32 -4.11
N GLY A 668 -5.92 5.75 -3.13
CA GLY A 668 -5.08 4.88 -2.33
C GLY A 668 -4.14 5.68 -1.43
N SER A 669 -3.32 4.96 -0.67
CA SER A 669 -2.41 5.52 0.33
C SER A 669 -1.17 4.64 0.48
N GLY A 670 -0.11 5.20 1.06
CA GLY A 670 1.10 4.46 1.38
C GLY A 670 1.96 5.17 2.41
N ASP A 671 2.96 4.46 2.89
CA ASP A 671 3.92 4.87 3.92
C ASP A 671 5.31 4.31 3.55
N ALA A 672 6.11 3.89 4.54
CA ALA A 672 7.35 3.14 4.37
C ALA A 672 7.15 1.93 3.44
N TYR A 673 8.20 1.60 2.69
CA TYR A 673 8.25 0.47 1.76
C TYR A 673 7.32 0.65 0.55
N PRO A 674 7.64 1.60 -0.36
CA PRO A 674 6.73 2.04 -1.41
C PRO A 674 6.27 0.93 -2.37
N HIS A 675 7.06 -0.14 -2.49
CA HIS A 675 6.74 -1.31 -3.31
C HIS A 675 5.46 -2.04 -2.91
N GLN A 676 4.95 -1.80 -1.69
CA GLN A 676 3.70 -2.38 -1.21
C GLN A 676 2.45 -1.66 -1.78
N TYR A 677 2.60 -0.42 -2.29
CA TYR A 677 1.49 0.48 -2.59
C TYR A 677 1.36 0.85 -4.06
N SER A 678 1.41 -0.14 -4.96
CA SER A 678 1.15 0.08 -6.38
C SER A 678 -0.35 0.18 -6.68
N LEU A 679 -0.76 1.22 -7.41
CA LEU A 679 -2.16 1.55 -7.69
C LEU A 679 -2.41 1.57 -9.20
N LYS A 680 -3.53 1.02 -9.66
CA LYS A 680 -3.97 1.17 -11.06
C LYS A 680 -4.77 2.45 -11.20
N LEU A 681 -4.30 3.35 -12.05
CA LEU A 681 -4.93 4.64 -12.32
C LEU A 681 -5.37 4.72 -13.78
N GLU A 682 -6.53 5.35 -13.99
CA GLU A 682 -7.03 5.71 -15.31
C GLU A 682 -6.39 7.01 -15.80
N LYS A 683 -6.60 7.36 -17.08
CA LYS A 683 -6.17 8.64 -17.62
C LYS A 683 -6.85 9.79 -16.86
N GLY A 684 -6.07 10.77 -16.39
CA GLY A 684 -6.60 11.92 -15.66
C GLY A 684 -5.57 12.63 -14.80
N ASP A 685 -6.01 13.67 -14.10
CA ASP A 685 -5.20 14.44 -13.16
C ASP A 685 -5.36 13.91 -11.73
N TYR A 686 -4.24 13.82 -11.02
CA TYR A 686 -4.19 13.28 -9.66
C TYR A 686 -3.41 14.21 -8.73
N THR A 687 -3.78 14.15 -7.45
CA THR A 687 -3.17 14.93 -6.37
C THR A 687 -2.64 13.98 -5.28
N ILE A 688 -1.36 14.10 -4.93
CA ILE A 688 -0.76 13.41 -3.78
C ILE A 688 -0.64 14.41 -2.65
N ARG A 689 -1.04 14.01 -1.44
CA ARG A 689 -0.77 14.76 -0.21
C ARG A 689 0.10 13.90 0.69
N LEU A 690 1.26 14.40 1.08
CA LEU A 690 2.20 13.77 2.02
C LEU A 690 2.17 14.54 3.34
N GLN A 691 1.97 13.84 4.45
CA GLN A 691 2.05 14.40 5.80
C GLN A 691 3.32 13.91 6.49
N VAL A 692 4.14 14.87 6.94
CA VAL A 692 5.29 14.61 7.81
C VAL A 692 5.07 15.31 9.14
N ARG A 693 5.43 14.64 10.24
CA ARG A 693 5.18 15.10 11.61
C ARG A 693 6.47 15.14 12.42
N HIS A 694 6.56 16.13 13.30
CA HIS A 694 7.71 16.30 14.20
C HIS A 694 7.38 17.29 15.33
N GLU A 695 8.08 17.21 16.47
CA GLU A 695 7.93 18.16 17.59
C GLU A 695 8.60 19.51 17.31
N GLN A 696 9.69 19.52 16.54
CA GLN A 696 10.41 20.74 16.17
C GLN A 696 9.93 21.24 14.81
N GLN A 697 9.30 22.42 14.81
CA GLN A 697 8.81 23.07 13.60
C GLN A 697 9.94 23.33 12.58
N SER A 698 11.14 23.69 13.04
CA SER A 698 12.29 23.98 12.17
C SER A 698 12.67 22.81 11.26
N GLU A 699 12.59 21.57 11.74
CA GLU A 699 12.90 20.39 10.92
C GLU A 699 11.86 20.16 9.82
N LEU A 700 10.58 20.44 10.10
CA LEU A 700 9.52 20.38 9.09
C LEU A 700 9.69 21.45 8.02
N GLU A 701 10.17 22.65 8.40
CA GLU A 701 10.39 23.73 7.45
C GLU A 701 11.49 23.43 6.43
N ARG A 702 12.43 22.54 6.76
CA ARG A 702 13.46 22.06 5.83
C ARG A 702 12.90 21.15 4.74
N LEU A 703 11.70 20.60 4.94
CA LEU A 703 11.01 19.70 4.00
C LEU A 703 10.08 20.44 3.02
N LYS A 704 9.99 21.78 3.06
CA LYS A 704 9.06 22.56 2.23
C LYS A 704 9.18 22.28 0.73
N ASP A 705 10.38 21.96 0.24
CA ASP A 705 10.69 21.67 -1.17
C ASP A 705 10.97 20.18 -1.44
N LEU A 706 10.61 19.28 -0.51
CA LEU A 706 10.92 17.86 -0.57
C LEU A 706 10.44 17.23 -1.88
N PRO A 707 11.34 16.65 -2.70
CA PRO A 707 10.94 15.94 -3.92
C PRO A 707 10.11 14.69 -3.60
N PHE A 708 9.14 14.43 -4.46
CA PHE A 708 8.35 13.20 -4.45
C PHE A 708 8.47 12.51 -5.80
N VAL A 709 8.37 11.19 -5.86
CA VAL A 709 8.58 10.43 -7.08
C VAL A 709 7.36 9.57 -7.38
N VAL A 710 6.94 9.53 -8.64
CA VAL A 710 5.92 8.60 -9.12
C VAL A 710 6.54 7.69 -10.16
N SER A 711 6.58 6.38 -9.88
CA SER A 711 7.04 5.36 -10.82
C SER A 711 5.85 4.81 -11.59
N HIS A 712 5.86 4.95 -12.91
CA HIS A 712 4.80 4.49 -13.80
C HIS A 712 5.27 3.22 -14.53
N ARG A 713 4.52 2.14 -14.36
CA ARG A 713 4.82 0.86 -15.01
C ARG A 713 4.51 0.95 -16.49
N LEU A 714 5.45 0.50 -17.32
CA LEU A 714 5.25 0.41 -18.76
C LEU A 714 4.32 -0.75 -19.10
N SER A 715 3.39 -0.52 -20.03
CA SER A 715 2.51 -1.58 -20.56
C SER A 715 3.30 -2.67 -21.29
N ASN A 716 4.33 -2.26 -22.04
CA ASN A 716 5.30 -3.15 -22.68
C ASN A 716 6.69 -2.76 -22.19
N THR A 717 7.48 -3.74 -21.74
CA THR A 717 8.87 -3.51 -21.37
C THR A 717 9.69 -3.09 -22.58
N LEU A 718 10.63 -2.16 -22.39
CA LEU A 718 11.51 -1.67 -23.45
C LEU A 718 12.89 -2.30 -23.31
N SER A 719 13.43 -2.87 -24.38
CA SER A 719 14.77 -3.46 -24.38
C SER A 719 15.77 -2.53 -25.05
N LEU A 720 16.97 -2.40 -24.47
CA LEU A 720 18.08 -1.70 -25.12
C LEU A 720 18.92 -2.69 -25.93
N ASP A 721 19.38 -2.24 -27.09
CA ASP A 721 20.24 -3.05 -27.95
C ASP A 721 21.69 -3.00 -27.45
N ILE A 722 22.31 -4.19 -27.35
CA ILE A 722 23.67 -4.38 -26.83
C ILE A 722 24.55 -4.94 -27.94
N TYR A 723 25.80 -4.49 -28.02
CA TYR A 723 26.77 -4.84 -29.05
C TYR A 723 28.13 -5.21 -28.44
N GLU A 724 28.86 -6.12 -29.09
CA GLU A 724 30.19 -6.57 -28.64
C GLU A 724 31.33 -5.60 -29.02
N THR A 725 31.12 -4.73 -30.02
CA THR A 725 32.12 -3.75 -30.47
C THR A 725 31.49 -2.38 -30.70
N HIS A 726 32.26 -1.33 -30.44
CA HIS A 726 31.83 0.05 -30.67
C HIS A 726 31.42 0.29 -32.14
N ARG A 727 32.15 -0.29 -33.10
CA ARG A 727 31.82 -0.21 -34.53
C ARG A 727 30.47 -0.83 -34.85
N ALA A 728 30.12 -1.97 -34.24
CA ALA A 728 28.84 -2.62 -34.46
C ALA A 728 27.67 -1.82 -33.87
N ALA A 729 27.87 -1.17 -32.71
CA ALA A 729 26.91 -0.26 -32.10
C ALA A 729 26.66 0.97 -32.98
N MET A 730 27.73 1.61 -33.49
CA MET A 730 27.62 2.80 -34.35
C MET A 730 26.87 2.52 -35.66
N LEU A 731 27.07 1.33 -36.25
CA LEU A 731 26.42 0.94 -37.51
C LEU A 731 25.08 0.20 -37.30
N ALA A 732 24.65 0.02 -36.05
CA ALA A 732 23.49 -0.78 -35.67
C ALA A 732 23.42 -2.16 -36.36
N LYS A 733 24.56 -2.85 -36.48
CA LYS A 733 24.69 -4.14 -37.19
C LYS A 733 24.43 -5.32 -36.25
N LYS A 734 25.35 -6.28 -36.19
CA LYS A 734 25.20 -7.53 -35.42
C LYS A 734 25.17 -7.21 -33.92
N LYS A 735 24.03 -7.50 -33.28
CA LYS A 735 23.84 -7.42 -31.82
C LYS A 735 24.70 -8.46 -31.11
N ALA A 736 24.99 -8.21 -29.84
CA ALA A 736 25.72 -9.13 -28.97
C ALA A 736 24.99 -10.47 -28.88
N ASN A 737 25.74 -11.56 -28.99
CA ASN A 737 25.24 -12.90 -28.78
C ASN A 737 25.82 -13.49 -27.47
N SER A 738 25.60 -14.77 -27.22
CA SER A 738 26.25 -15.45 -26.10
C SER A 738 27.76 -15.57 -26.31
N LEU A 739 28.53 -15.27 -25.27
CA LEU A 739 29.99 -15.39 -25.23
C LEU A 739 30.40 -16.22 -24.00
N THR A 740 31.48 -16.98 -24.10
CA THR A 740 32.11 -17.65 -22.96
C THR A 740 33.32 -16.83 -22.52
N LEU A 741 33.29 -16.34 -21.28
CA LEU A 741 34.41 -15.63 -20.68
C LEU A 741 35.31 -16.62 -19.93
N ALA A 742 36.62 -16.51 -20.17
CA ALA A 742 37.62 -17.28 -19.44
C ALA A 742 37.94 -16.62 -18.08
N PRO A 743 38.44 -17.37 -17.10
CA PRO A 743 38.83 -16.83 -15.80
C PRO A 743 39.84 -15.67 -15.95
N GLY A 744 39.60 -14.56 -15.26
CA GLY A 744 40.43 -13.35 -15.32
C GLY A 744 40.24 -12.49 -16.57
N THR A 745 39.35 -12.86 -17.50
CA THR A 745 39.09 -12.05 -18.70
C THR A 745 37.95 -11.07 -18.51
N SER A 746 37.98 -10.00 -19.31
CA SER A 746 37.00 -8.94 -19.29
C SER A 746 36.58 -8.58 -20.71
N GLN A 747 35.29 -8.34 -20.90
CA GLN A 747 34.68 -8.01 -22.19
C GLN A 747 33.85 -6.72 -22.08
N PRO A 748 34.16 -5.68 -22.86
CA PRO A 748 33.29 -4.51 -22.98
C PRO A 748 32.08 -4.79 -23.87
N PHE A 749 30.95 -4.23 -23.49
CA PHE A 749 29.71 -4.20 -24.25
C PHE A 749 29.24 -2.76 -24.43
N TYR A 750 28.53 -2.50 -25.53
CA TYR A 750 28.13 -1.16 -25.95
C TYR A 750 26.61 -1.10 -26.12
N ILE A 751 26.00 -0.01 -25.66
CA ILE A 751 24.56 0.23 -25.64
C ILE A 751 24.28 1.48 -26.48
N THR A 752 23.26 1.41 -27.33
CA THR A 752 22.79 2.55 -28.12
C THR A 752 21.57 3.21 -27.47
N SER A 753 21.34 4.49 -27.82
CA SER A 753 20.18 5.25 -27.37
C SER A 753 18.85 4.63 -27.86
N LEU A 754 17.83 4.74 -27.03
CA LEU A 754 16.46 4.36 -27.38
C LEU A 754 15.91 5.32 -28.45
N PRO A 755 15.27 4.82 -29.52
CA PRO A 755 14.55 5.66 -30.48
C PRO A 755 13.45 6.52 -29.82
N ASP A 756 13.31 7.77 -30.27
CA ASP A 756 12.36 8.75 -29.70
C ASP A 756 10.89 8.31 -29.78
N ASP A 757 10.52 7.51 -30.78
CA ASP A 757 9.16 6.98 -30.96
C ASP A 757 8.77 5.95 -29.88
N LYS A 758 9.76 5.35 -29.22
CA LYS A 758 9.56 4.38 -28.12
C LYS A 758 9.48 5.04 -26.75
N VAL A 759 9.83 6.32 -26.63
CA VAL A 759 9.76 7.05 -25.36
C VAL A 759 8.29 7.21 -24.94
N PRO A 760 7.91 6.87 -23.69
CA PRO A 760 6.52 6.95 -23.25
C PRO A 760 5.95 8.37 -23.33
N LYS A 761 4.71 8.51 -23.80
CA LYS A 761 3.99 9.79 -23.73
C LYS A 761 3.82 10.20 -22.27
N GLY A 762 4.08 11.47 -21.96
CA GLY A 762 3.99 12.04 -20.62
C GLY A 762 5.34 12.23 -19.92
N THR A 763 6.42 11.66 -20.43
CA THR A 763 7.78 11.94 -19.93
C THR A 763 8.19 13.36 -20.30
N GLY A 764 8.80 14.08 -19.36
CA GLY A 764 9.35 15.42 -19.57
C GLY A 764 10.80 15.54 -19.08
N PRO A 765 11.39 16.74 -19.16
CA PRO A 765 12.73 17.00 -18.62
C PRO A 765 12.84 16.57 -17.15
N GLY A 766 13.91 15.85 -16.81
CA GLY A 766 14.15 15.33 -15.46
C GLY A 766 13.51 13.96 -15.17
N CYS A 767 12.68 13.43 -16.07
CA CYS A 767 12.21 12.05 -15.99
C CYS A 767 13.31 11.07 -16.41
N TYR A 768 13.26 9.85 -15.88
CA TYR A 768 14.18 8.77 -16.24
C TYR A 768 13.45 7.44 -16.27
N MET A 769 14.04 6.43 -16.88
CA MET A 769 13.49 5.08 -16.91
C MET A 769 14.35 4.15 -16.06
N THR A 770 13.70 3.18 -15.41
CA THR A 770 14.35 2.21 -14.54
C THR A 770 14.15 0.81 -15.06
N GLY A 771 15.20 0.01 -14.97
CA GLY A 771 15.22 -1.36 -15.43
C GLY A 771 16.38 -2.16 -14.85
N SER A 772 16.69 -3.25 -15.53
CA SER A 772 17.65 -4.25 -15.07
C SER A 772 18.54 -4.74 -16.20
N LEU A 773 19.83 -4.88 -15.91
CA LEU A 773 20.77 -5.64 -16.73
C LEU A 773 20.87 -7.07 -16.18
N VAL A 774 20.62 -8.05 -17.03
CA VAL A 774 20.81 -9.47 -16.77
C VAL A 774 21.96 -9.97 -17.63
N VAL A 775 23.00 -10.53 -17.03
CA VAL A 775 24.23 -10.96 -17.72
C VAL A 775 24.34 -12.48 -17.91
N PRO A 776 24.04 -13.33 -16.90
CA PRO A 776 24.25 -14.77 -17.04
C PRO A 776 23.34 -15.40 -18.11
N LYS A 777 23.88 -16.31 -18.92
CA LYS A 777 23.08 -17.14 -19.83
C LYS A 777 22.34 -18.27 -19.10
N SER A 778 22.93 -18.81 -18.02
CA SER A 778 22.32 -19.85 -17.18
C SER A 778 20.95 -19.42 -16.63
N GLU A 779 19.97 -20.32 -16.72
CA GLU A 779 18.63 -20.10 -16.15
C GLU A 779 18.66 -19.85 -14.65
N TYR A 780 19.57 -20.50 -13.91
CA TYR A 780 19.75 -20.27 -12.48
C TYR A 780 20.36 -18.91 -12.18
N GLY A 781 21.32 -18.45 -12.99
CA GLY A 781 21.86 -17.09 -12.88
C GLY A 781 20.81 -16.01 -13.18
N LYS A 782 19.96 -16.22 -14.19
CA LYS A 782 18.80 -15.34 -14.46
C LYS A 782 17.80 -15.35 -13.32
N LYS A 783 17.52 -16.52 -12.73
CA LYS A 783 16.60 -16.68 -11.60
C LYS A 783 17.14 -16.08 -10.31
N ALA A 784 18.43 -16.25 -10.00
CA ALA A 784 19.09 -15.61 -8.85
C ALA A 784 18.94 -14.09 -8.94
N GLY A 785 19.06 -13.55 -10.16
CA GLY A 785 18.81 -12.14 -10.44
C GLY A 785 17.36 -11.66 -10.39
N GLN A 786 16.42 -12.58 -10.21
CA GLN A 786 15.00 -12.31 -10.02
C GLN A 786 14.48 -12.88 -8.70
N ALA A 787 15.35 -13.50 -7.90
CA ALA A 787 14.99 -14.21 -6.68
C ALA A 787 14.63 -13.16 -5.63
N SER A 788 13.33 -12.91 -5.51
CA SER A 788 12.74 -12.11 -4.44
C SER A 788 12.77 -12.90 -3.13
N ALA A 789 12.99 -12.18 -2.03
CA ALA A 789 12.46 -12.62 -0.74
C ALA A 789 10.94 -12.73 -0.89
N LYS A 790 10.36 -13.94 -0.77
CA LYS A 790 8.90 -14.14 -0.89
C LYS A 790 8.10 -13.38 0.18
N ARG A 791 8.73 -12.96 1.28
CA ARG A 791 8.10 -12.21 2.38
C ARG A 791 7.89 -10.73 2.04
N GLN A 792 8.68 -10.16 1.13
CA GLN A 792 8.40 -8.86 0.55
C GLN A 792 7.58 -9.05 -0.72
N GLY A 793 6.34 -8.56 -0.75
CA GLY A 793 5.57 -8.52 -1.98
C GLY A 793 6.39 -7.97 -3.15
N LYS A 794 6.34 -8.66 -4.30
CA LYS A 794 6.84 -8.21 -5.61
C LYS A 794 8.26 -7.59 -5.70
N PHE A 795 9.18 -7.78 -4.75
CA PHE A 795 10.52 -7.18 -4.84
C PHE A 795 11.50 -8.03 -5.66
N LYS A 796 11.60 -7.79 -6.97
CA LYS A 796 12.72 -8.33 -7.76
C LYS A 796 13.90 -7.38 -7.61
N LYS A 797 14.90 -7.75 -6.81
CA LYS A 797 16.17 -7.03 -6.78
C LYS A 797 16.91 -7.33 -8.08
N ASP A 798 16.90 -6.35 -8.98
CA ASP A 798 17.62 -6.45 -10.25
C ASP A 798 19.13 -6.53 -9.97
N VAL A 799 19.82 -7.54 -10.52
CA VAL A 799 21.26 -7.81 -10.28
C VAL A 799 22.12 -6.57 -10.51
N VAL A 800 21.75 -5.80 -11.53
CA VAL A 800 22.38 -4.52 -11.89
C VAL A 800 21.27 -3.55 -12.26
N PRO A 801 20.96 -2.56 -11.40
CA PRO A 801 19.99 -1.52 -11.71
C PRO A 801 20.45 -0.68 -12.91
N VAL A 802 19.53 -0.41 -13.82
CA VAL A 802 19.77 0.45 -14.99
C VAL A 802 18.89 1.69 -14.91
N PHE A 803 19.51 2.86 -15.03
CA PHE A 803 18.84 4.16 -15.09
C PHE A 803 19.09 4.79 -16.46
N TYR A 804 18.03 4.92 -17.26
CA TYR A 804 18.08 5.57 -18.56
C TYR A 804 17.53 7.00 -18.45
N HIS A 805 18.41 7.99 -18.49
CA HIS A 805 18.06 9.41 -18.32
C HIS A 805 17.58 10.00 -19.63
N LEU A 806 16.37 10.56 -19.60
CA LEU A 806 15.73 11.13 -20.79
C LEU A 806 16.21 12.56 -21.04
N ILE A 807 16.20 12.94 -22.31
CA ILE A 807 16.39 14.33 -22.74
C ILE A 807 15.06 14.93 -23.19
N SER A 808 15.02 16.26 -23.27
CA SER A 808 13.87 16.96 -23.85
C SER A 808 13.58 16.41 -25.23
N ALA A 809 12.31 16.10 -25.50
CA ALA A 809 11.89 15.69 -26.82
C ALA A 809 12.29 16.76 -27.84
N PRO A 810 12.74 16.36 -29.06
CA PRO A 810 13.10 17.32 -30.08
C PRO A 810 11.90 18.22 -30.38
N ASN A 811 12.15 19.53 -30.54
CA ASN A 811 11.16 20.48 -31.00
C ASN A 811 10.70 20.01 -32.39
N LYS A 812 9.58 19.29 -32.46
CA LYS A 812 8.94 18.99 -33.73
C LYS A 812 8.47 20.31 -34.30
N ALA A 813 9.24 20.88 -35.23
CA ALA A 813 8.72 21.86 -36.16
C ALA A 813 7.45 21.25 -36.77
N LYS A 814 6.33 21.97 -36.68
CA LYS A 814 5.08 21.56 -37.33
C LYS A 814 5.38 21.32 -38.82
N ASN A 815 5.31 20.05 -39.24
CA ASN A 815 5.30 19.53 -40.61
C ASN A 815 6.36 20.09 -41.59
N GLY A 816 7.35 19.24 -41.89
CA GLY A 816 7.98 19.14 -43.21
C GLY A 816 7.93 17.67 -43.63
N GLY A 817 7.49 17.39 -44.86
CA GLY A 817 7.23 16.04 -45.37
C GLY A 817 8.45 15.12 -45.39
N LYS A 818 8.18 13.81 -45.47
CA LYS A 818 9.16 12.73 -45.63
C LYS A 818 10.11 13.00 -46.81
N GLU A 819 11.37 13.32 -46.55
CA GLU A 819 12.44 13.07 -47.51
C GLU A 819 12.79 11.59 -47.48
N LYS A 820 12.48 10.90 -48.58
CA LYS A 820 13.09 9.60 -48.92
C LYS A 820 14.46 9.91 -49.51
N GLU A 821 15.53 9.44 -48.87
CA GLU A 821 16.80 9.27 -49.57
C GLU A 821 16.59 8.34 -50.76
N LYS A 822 16.82 8.88 -51.96
CA LYS A 822 16.97 8.15 -53.21
C LYS A 822 18.46 8.11 -53.49
N ASP A 823 19.05 6.93 -53.45
CA ASP A 823 20.32 6.69 -54.12
C ASP A 823 20.14 6.98 -55.62
N GLY A 824 21.03 7.82 -56.15
CA GLY A 824 21.40 8.03 -57.54
C GLY A 824 20.28 8.09 -58.59
N GLU A 825 19.88 9.30 -59.00
CA GLU A 825 19.87 9.76 -60.41
C GLU A 825 19.19 11.14 -60.56
N LYS A 826 19.96 12.10 -61.12
CA LYS A 826 19.59 13.43 -61.66
C LYS A 826 19.11 14.49 -60.65
N GLU A 827 19.89 15.56 -60.50
CA GLU A 827 19.44 16.86 -59.97
C GLU A 827 18.11 17.23 -60.64
N LYS A 828 17.02 17.29 -59.85
CA LYS A 828 15.77 17.90 -60.30
C LYS A 828 15.94 19.42 -60.32
N ASP A 829 15.39 20.06 -61.34
CA ASP A 829 15.40 21.52 -61.52
C ASP A 829 14.75 22.21 -60.29
N VAL A 830 15.37 23.27 -59.77
CA VAL A 830 14.91 24.03 -58.57
C VAL A 830 13.46 24.51 -58.73
N LYS A 831 13.02 24.66 -59.98
CA LYS A 831 11.65 25.02 -60.36
C LYS A 831 10.61 23.94 -60.04
N ASP A 832 10.99 22.67 -60.11
CA ASP A 832 10.10 21.53 -59.81
C ASP A 832 9.97 21.33 -58.30
N GLU A 833 11.04 21.51 -57.52
CA GLU A 833 10.97 21.50 -56.04
C GLU A 833 10.11 22.63 -55.49
N PHE A 834 10.24 23.85 -56.04
CA PHE A 834 9.36 24.97 -55.68
C PHE A 834 7.90 24.66 -55.99
N SER A 835 7.63 23.99 -57.10
CA SER A 835 6.28 23.59 -57.52
C SER A 835 5.68 22.52 -56.61
N GLU A 836 6.47 21.52 -56.21
CA GLU A 836 6.09 20.49 -55.25
C GLU A 836 5.83 21.11 -53.84
N ALA A 837 6.70 22.02 -53.37
CA ALA A 837 6.52 22.71 -52.10
C ALA A 837 5.30 23.65 -52.08
N LEU A 838 5.04 24.39 -53.18
CA LEU A 838 3.86 25.24 -53.30
C LEU A 838 2.57 24.41 -53.37
N ARG A 839 2.61 23.24 -54.00
CA ARG A 839 1.51 22.28 -54.04
C ARG A 839 1.25 21.72 -52.65
N ASP A 840 2.27 21.29 -51.93
CA ASP A 840 2.12 20.71 -50.60
C ASP A 840 1.67 21.76 -49.56
N LEU A 841 2.15 23.01 -49.67
CA LEU A 841 1.64 24.14 -48.90
C LEU A 841 0.16 24.43 -49.22
N LYS A 842 -0.22 24.42 -50.50
CA LYS A 842 -1.64 24.54 -50.91
C LYS A 842 -2.49 23.40 -50.37
N ILE A 843 -2.01 22.15 -50.45
CA ILE A 843 -2.70 20.97 -49.89
C ILE A 843 -2.86 21.15 -48.38
N GLN A 844 -1.82 21.54 -47.65
CA GLN A 844 -1.87 21.75 -46.21
C GLN A 844 -2.82 22.90 -45.82
N TRP A 845 -2.79 24.00 -46.57
CA TRP A 845 -3.67 25.15 -46.34
C TRP A 845 -5.13 24.82 -46.67
N MET A 846 -5.40 24.15 -47.79
CA MET A 846 -6.74 23.64 -48.15
C MET A 846 -7.24 22.60 -47.15
N THR A 847 -6.39 21.70 -46.65
CA THR A 847 -6.78 20.69 -45.66
C THR A 847 -7.14 21.35 -44.33
N ASN A 848 -6.36 22.33 -43.88
CA ASN A 848 -6.67 23.11 -42.68
C ASN A 848 -7.94 23.95 -42.84
N ASP A 849 -8.16 24.56 -44.00
CA ASP A 849 -9.37 25.35 -44.25
C ASP A 849 -10.61 24.45 -44.36
N MET A 850 -10.51 23.32 -45.03
CA MET A 850 -11.59 22.31 -45.11
C MET A 850 -11.90 21.69 -43.73
N GLU A 851 -10.90 21.38 -42.90
CA GLU A 851 -11.13 20.92 -41.52
C GLU A 851 -11.79 21.99 -40.65
N LYS A 852 -11.40 23.25 -40.82
CA LYS A 852 -11.99 24.39 -40.11
C LYS A 852 -13.44 24.64 -40.55
N GLN A 853 -13.72 24.56 -41.85
CA GLN A 853 -15.07 24.63 -42.40
C GLN A 853 -15.92 23.45 -41.93
N LYS A 854 -15.40 22.21 -41.97
CA LYS A 854 -16.06 21.02 -41.42
C LYS A 854 -16.38 21.19 -39.93
N SER A 855 -15.43 21.67 -39.13
CA SER A 855 -15.65 21.88 -37.69
C SER A 855 -16.68 22.97 -37.41
N SER A 856 -16.73 24.02 -38.25
CA SER A 856 -17.71 25.11 -38.13
C SER A 856 -19.11 24.66 -38.55
N LEU A 857 -19.21 23.85 -39.61
CA LEU A 857 -20.46 23.23 -40.06
C LEU A 857 -21.01 22.28 -38.98
N LEU A 858 -20.17 21.43 -38.40
CA LEU A 858 -20.55 20.54 -37.31
C LEU A 858 -21.06 21.29 -36.09
N ASP A 859 -20.39 22.39 -35.68
CA ASP A 859 -20.84 23.22 -34.57
C ASP A 859 -22.20 23.89 -34.87
N ALA A 860 -22.38 24.43 -36.08
CA ALA A 860 -23.66 25.02 -36.50
C ALA A 860 -24.80 23.99 -36.52
N LEU A 861 -24.57 22.81 -37.11
CA LEU A 861 -25.56 21.72 -37.15
C LEU A 861 -25.89 21.20 -35.76
N CYS A 862 -24.89 21.05 -34.88
CA CYS A 862 -25.12 20.60 -33.50
C CYS A 862 -25.91 21.62 -32.69
N ARG A 863 -25.62 22.92 -32.83
CA ARG A 863 -26.40 23.98 -32.15
C ARG A 863 -27.84 24.02 -32.66
N LYS A 864 -28.05 23.97 -33.99
CA LYS A 864 -29.38 23.88 -34.59
C LYS A 864 -30.15 22.66 -34.08
N GLY A 865 -29.52 21.48 -34.13
CA GLY A 865 -30.12 20.24 -33.68
C GLY A 865 -30.42 20.21 -32.18
N CYS A 866 -29.55 20.79 -31.34
CA CYS A 866 -29.82 20.95 -29.91
C CYS A 866 -31.03 21.85 -29.66
N ALA A 867 -31.15 22.98 -30.38
CA ALA A 867 -32.29 23.89 -30.23
C ALA A 867 -33.61 23.23 -30.65
N LEU A 868 -33.62 22.51 -31.77
CA LEU A 868 -34.79 21.74 -32.23
C LEU A 868 -35.19 20.64 -31.24
N ALA A 869 -34.21 19.93 -30.67
CA ALA A 869 -34.47 18.94 -29.64
C ALA A 869 -35.04 19.57 -28.35
N ASP A 870 -34.51 20.72 -27.92
CA ASP A 870 -35.01 21.44 -26.75
C ASP A 870 -36.46 21.91 -26.94
N GLN A 871 -36.81 22.36 -28.16
CA GLN A 871 -38.18 22.76 -28.52
C GLN A 871 -39.17 21.59 -28.42
N LEU A 872 -38.76 20.38 -28.80
CA LEU A 872 -39.56 19.16 -28.67
C LEU A 872 -39.66 18.62 -27.24
N MET A 873 -38.75 19.03 -26.35
CA MET A 873 -38.71 18.58 -24.95
C MET A 873 -39.42 19.54 -23.96
N GLN A 874 -39.88 20.73 -24.41
CA GLN A 874 -40.62 21.65 -23.52
C GLN A 874 -41.98 21.06 -23.10
N PRO A 875 -42.39 21.19 -21.82
CA PRO A 875 -43.75 20.86 -21.41
C PRO A 875 -44.74 21.85 -22.05
N PRO A 876 -45.97 21.43 -22.41
CA PRO A 876 -46.98 22.35 -22.91
C PRO A 876 -47.23 23.42 -21.84
N ALA A 877 -47.21 24.69 -22.27
CA ALA A 877 -47.38 25.83 -21.37
C ALA A 877 -48.61 25.65 -20.48
N GLN A 878 -48.42 25.71 -19.16
CA GLN A 878 -49.52 25.94 -18.23
C GLN A 878 -50.09 27.34 -18.53
N GLU A 879 -51.36 27.38 -18.90
CA GLU A 879 -52.13 28.62 -19.03
C GLU A 879 -52.09 29.40 -17.71
N GLY A 880 -51.35 30.52 -17.69
CA GLY A 880 -51.32 31.41 -16.53
C GLY A 880 -50.28 32.51 -16.64
N ALA A 881 -50.76 33.72 -16.97
CA ALA A 881 -50.13 35.04 -16.84
C ALA A 881 -49.38 35.65 -18.07
N SER A 882 -50.08 36.66 -18.59
CA SER A 882 -49.83 37.72 -19.58
C SER A 882 -48.42 38.32 -19.82
N ALA A 883 -48.23 38.65 -21.11
CA ALA A 883 -47.44 39.74 -21.74
C ALA A 883 -45.91 39.46 -21.91
N SER A 884 -45.26 39.63 -23.08
CA SER A 884 -45.51 40.46 -24.28
C SER A 884 -44.74 39.91 -25.50
N GLU A 885 -45.31 40.14 -26.70
CA GLU A 885 -44.75 40.12 -28.07
C GLU A 885 -43.30 39.66 -28.33
N VAL A 886 -43.14 38.48 -28.97
CA VAL A 886 -42.29 38.24 -30.17
C VAL A 886 -42.91 37.05 -30.94
N GLY A 887 -43.08 37.18 -32.27
CA GLY A 887 -43.88 36.28 -33.11
C GLY A 887 -43.52 34.79 -33.00
N SER A 888 -44.51 33.96 -32.64
CA SER A 888 -44.43 32.51 -32.78
C SER A 888 -44.83 32.12 -34.20
N SER A 889 -43.89 31.55 -34.95
CA SER A 889 -44.26 30.58 -35.97
C SER A 889 -44.76 29.33 -35.24
N ASP A 890 -46.05 29.07 -35.29
CA ASP A 890 -46.63 27.77 -34.94
C ASP A 890 -46.14 26.73 -35.97
N GLU A 891 -44.89 26.27 -35.81
CA GLU A 891 -44.41 25.10 -36.54
C GLU A 891 -45.00 23.84 -35.90
N ASP A 892 -45.65 22.99 -36.70
CA ASP A 892 -46.22 21.72 -36.27
C ASP A 892 -45.11 20.87 -35.60
N PRO A 893 -45.32 20.32 -34.39
CA PRO A 893 -44.35 19.43 -33.73
C PRO A 893 -43.83 18.30 -34.63
N GLN A 894 -44.65 17.87 -35.59
CA GLN A 894 -44.28 16.87 -36.59
C GLN A 894 -43.18 17.36 -37.55
N ASP A 895 -43.22 18.64 -37.96
CA ASP A 895 -42.24 19.26 -38.85
C ASP A 895 -40.92 19.53 -38.12
N VAL A 896 -40.98 19.91 -36.84
CA VAL A 896 -39.79 20.07 -35.99
C VAL A 896 -39.09 18.72 -35.77
N ALA A 897 -39.85 17.64 -35.57
CA ALA A 897 -39.30 16.27 -35.43
C ALA A 897 -38.64 15.76 -36.73
N LYS A 898 -39.20 16.10 -37.89
CA LYS A 898 -38.61 15.81 -39.20
C LYS A 898 -37.32 16.60 -39.43
N ALA A 899 -37.32 17.90 -39.15
CA ALA A 899 -36.15 18.76 -39.25
C ALA A 899 -35.01 18.31 -38.30
N LEU A 900 -35.35 17.84 -37.10
CA LEU A 900 -34.40 17.25 -36.16
C LEU A 900 -33.76 15.96 -36.72
N SER A 901 -34.58 15.08 -37.31
CA SER A 901 -34.13 13.82 -37.93
C SER A 901 -33.21 14.08 -39.12
N ASP A 902 -33.56 15.02 -39.99
CA ASP A 902 -32.73 15.41 -41.13
C ASP A 902 -31.38 16.00 -40.68
N THR A 903 -31.41 16.83 -39.63
CA THR A 903 -30.19 17.39 -39.03
C THR A 903 -29.30 16.30 -38.43
N PHE A 904 -29.90 15.28 -37.81
CA PHE A 904 -29.17 14.13 -37.25
C PHE A 904 -28.45 13.32 -38.34
N TRP A 905 -29.15 12.98 -39.42
CA TRP A 905 -28.55 12.24 -40.54
C TRP A 905 -27.46 13.04 -41.25
N GLU A 906 -27.60 14.36 -41.32
CA GLU A 906 -26.55 15.22 -41.87
C GLU A 906 -25.29 15.20 -40.98
N VAL A 907 -25.43 15.34 -39.66
CA VAL A 907 -24.29 15.29 -38.73
C VAL A 907 -23.57 13.94 -38.80
N GLN A 908 -24.31 12.82 -38.90
CA GLN A 908 -23.72 11.48 -38.95
C GLN A 908 -22.82 11.25 -40.18
N LYS A 909 -23.04 11.97 -41.29
CA LYS A 909 -22.17 11.90 -42.48
C LYS A 909 -20.77 12.44 -42.21
N TRP A 910 -20.64 13.39 -41.27
CA TRP A 910 -19.42 14.17 -41.05
C TRP A 910 -18.63 13.73 -39.82
N ALA A 911 -19.29 13.18 -38.78
CA ALA A 911 -18.66 12.75 -37.54
C ALA A 911 -19.35 11.53 -36.91
N GLU A 912 -18.57 10.73 -36.18
CA GLU A 912 -19.14 9.68 -35.32
C GLU A 912 -19.94 10.30 -34.18
N LEU A 913 -21.09 9.72 -33.85
CA LEU A 913 -22.03 10.26 -32.86
C LEU A 913 -21.48 10.25 -31.42
N THR A 914 -20.38 9.53 -31.19
CA THR A 914 -19.64 9.48 -29.92
C THR A 914 -18.50 10.49 -29.82
N ASP A 915 -18.21 11.27 -30.87
CA ASP A 915 -17.19 12.33 -30.82
C ASP A 915 -17.64 13.46 -29.88
N SER A 916 -16.76 13.88 -28.98
CA SER A 916 -16.93 15.00 -28.04
C SER A 916 -17.58 16.26 -28.65
N LYS A 917 -17.34 16.58 -29.92
CA LYS A 917 -17.91 17.76 -30.61
C LYS A 917 -19.41 17.63 -30.89
N VAL A 918 -19.91 16.42 -31.13
CA VAL A 918 -21.32 16.15 -31.49
C VAL A 918 -22.08 15.41 -30.40
N LEU A 919 -21.38 14.88 -29.39
CA LEU A 919 -21.91 14.04 -28.32
C LEU A 919 -23.11 14.66 -27.58
N THR A 920 -23.08 15.97 -27.35
CA THR A 920 -24.18 16.69 -26.69
C THR A 920 -25.45 16.70 -27.54
N PHE A 921 -25.31 16.86 -28.87
CA PHE A 921 -26.44 16.79 -29.78
C PHE A 921 -26.99 15.36 -29.90
N SER A 922 -26.12 14.36 -30.05
CA SER A 922 -26.51 12.94 -30.06
C SER A 922 -27.32 12.55 -28.83
N TYR A 923 -26.89 13.03 -27.65
CA TYR A 923 -27.60 12.84 -26.40
C TYR A 923 -29.01 13.45 -26.42
N LYS A 924 -29.14 14.72 -26.81
CA LYS A 924 -30.44 15.41 -26.89
C LYS A 924 -31.37 14.82 -27.94
N HIS A 925 -30.83 14.41 -29.10
CA HIS A 925 -31.59 13.71 -30.13
C HIS A 925 -32.18 12.40 -29.61
N ALA A 926 -31.40 11.59 -28.89
CA ALA A 926 -31.88 10.35 -28.30
C ALA A 926 -32.97 10.59 -27.25
N LEU A 927 -32.84 11.64 -26.43
CA LEU A 927 -33.87 12.05 -25.47
C LEU A 927 -35.18 12.48 -26.15
N ALA A 928 -35.12 13.34 -27.15
CA ALA A 928 -36.30 13.83 -27.88
C ALA A 928 -37.10 12.67 -28.52
N ASN A 929 -36.41 11.62 -28.96
CA ASN A 929 -37.01 10.42 -29.54
C ASN A 929 -37.33 9.32 -28.50
N LYS A 930 -37.17 9.58 -27.20
CA LYS A 930 -37.40 8.60 -26.10
C LYS A 930 -36.57 7.31 -26.22
N MET A 931 -35.40 7.37 -26.85
CA MET A 931 -34.43 6.28 -26.99
C MET A 931 -33.44 6.32 -25.81
N TYR A 932 -33.89 5.85 -24.63
CA TYR A 932 -33.16 6.04 -23.37
C TYR A 932 -31.85 5.24 -23.27
N GLY A 933 -31.72 4.12 -23.96
CA GLY A 933 -30.51 3.31 -24.04
C GLY A 933 -29.37 4.03 -24.77
N ARG A 934 -29.65 4.58 -25.95
CA ARG A 934 -28.72 5.43 -26.69
C ARG A 934 -28.39 6.70 -25.91
N ALA A 935 -29.40 7.32 -25.31
CA ALA A 935 -29.19 8.49 -24.46
C ALA A 935 -28.24 8.15 -23.28
N LEU A 936 -28.41 6.99 -22.64
CA LEU A 936 -27.56 6.55 -21.53
C LEU A 936 -26.13 6.21 -22.01
N LYS A 937 -25.96 5.65 -23.21
CA LYS A 937 -24.65 5.42 -23.83
C LYS A 937 -23.91 6.73 -24.05
N TYR A 938 -24.57 7.74 -24.61
CA TYR A 938 -23.97 9.07 -24.80
C TYR A 938 -23.72 9.79 -23.47
N ALA A 939 -24.66 9.73 -22.52
CA ALA A 939 -24.48 10.31 -21.18
C ALA A 939 -23.30 9.67 -20.43
N SER A 940 -23.13 8.34 -20.55
CA SER A 940 -21.98 7.63 -19.98
C SER A 940 -20.65 8.10 -20.60
N LYS A 941 -20.63 8.38 -21.90
CA LYS A 941 -19.46 8.98 -22.58
C LYS A 941 -19.18 10.41 -22.11
N ILE A 942 -20.21 11.23 -21.90
CA ILE A 942 -20.07 12.57 -21.32
C ILE A 942 -19.47 12.49 -19.91
N VAL A 943 -19.86 11.50 -19.11
CA VAL A 943 -19.27 11.24 -17.79
C VAL A 943 -17.81 10.81 -17.89
N GLU A 944 -17.45 9.95 -18.86
CA GLU A 944 -16.06 9.55 -19.09
C GLU A 944 -15.16 10.74 -19.46
N ASP A 945 -15.67 11.69 -20.27
CA ASP A 945 -14.92 12.89 -20.68
C ASP A 945 -14.93 14.00 -19.61
N LYS A 946 -16.05 14.19 -18.92
CA LYS A 946 -16.30 15.24 -17.92
C LYS A 946 -17.03 14.64 -16.72
N PRO A 947 -16.32 13.98 -15.80
CA PRO A 947 -16.94 13.38 -14.62
C PRO A 947 -17.43 14.49 -13.69
N SER A 948 -18.75 14.56 -13.50
CA SER A 948 -19.38 15.49 -12.57
C SER A 948 -20.60 14.86 -11.92
N LYS A 949 -20.96 15.34 -10.72
CA LYS A 949 -22.17 14.90 -10.00
C LYS A 949 -23.43 15.10 -10.85
N GLU A 950 -23.51 16.18 -11.62
CA GLU A 950 -24.67 16.51 -12.45
C GLU A 950 -24.80 15.56 -13.65
N ASN A 951 -23.70 15.25 -14.32
CA ASN A 951 -23.72 14.29 -15.44
C ASN A 951 -24.14 12.88 -14.98
N TRP A 952 -23.75 12.47 -13.77
CA TRP A 952 -24.25 11.21 -13.19
C TRP A 952 -25.73 11.25 -12.82
N LYS A 953 -26.28 12.38 -12.38
CA LYS A 953 -27.74 12.51 -12.16
C LYS A 953 -28.52 12.31 -13.45
N ASN A 954 -28.01 12.80 -14.58
CA ASN A 954 -28.62 12.56 -15.89
C ASN A 954 -28.62 11.07 -16.24
N CYS A 955 -27.51 10.37 -16.00
CA CYS A 955 -27.47 8.90 -16.15
C CYS A 955 -28.47 8.19 -15.24
N ILE A 956 -28.59 8.61 -13.98
CA ILE A 956 -29.56 8.06 -13.01
C ILE A 956 -31.00 8.23 -13.49
N GLN A 957 -31.37 9.41 -14.00
CA GLN A 957 -32.70 9.65 -14.54
C GLN A 957 -33.02 8.72 -15.71
N LEU A 958 -32.06 8.49 -16.60
CA LEU A 958 -32.21 7.55 -17.72
C LEU A 958 -32.35 6.09 -17.25
N MET A 959 -31.57 5.68 -16.26
CA MET A 959 -31.70 4.35 -15.64
C MET A 959 -33.08 4.16 -15.00
N LYS A 960 -33.64 5.20 -14.37
CA LYS A 960 -35.02 5.19 -13.84
C LYS A 960 -36.04 5.01 -14.97
N SER A 961 -35.90 5.73 -16.09
CA SER A 961 -36.77 5.59 -17.26
C SER A 961 -36.70 4.20 -17.91
N LEU A 962 -35.55 3.53 -17.84
CA LEU A 962 -35.37 2.15 -18.32
C LEU A 962 -35.87 1.08 -17.33
N GLY A 963 -36.30 1.46 -16.12
CA GLY A 963 -36.72 0.54 -15.07
C GLY A 963 -35.57 -0.19 -14.37
N TRP A 964 -34.31 0.26 -14.55
CA TRP A 964 -33.12 -0.34 -13.94
C TRP A 964 -32.90 0.21 -12.53
N THR A 965 -33.81 -0.14 -11.62
CA THR A 965 -33.84 0.36 -10.23
C THR A 965 -32.61 -0.07 -9.42
N HIS A 966 -32.06 -1.26 -9.67
CA HIS A 966 -30.82 -1.74 -9.05
C HIS A 966 -29.60 -0.89 -9.49
N CYS A 967 -29.47 -0.59 -10.78
CA CYS A 967 -28.41 0.29 -11.31
C CYS A 967 -28.53 1.72 -10.77
N THR A 968 -29.77 2.22 -10.67
CA THR A 968 -30.09 3.52 -10.08
C THR A 968 -29.61 3.59 -8.63
N THR A 969 -30.05 2.64 -7.80
CA THR A 969 -29.72 2.57 -6.37
C THR A 969 -28.21 2.44 -6.17
N TYR A 970 -27.56 1.58 -6.96
CA TYR A 970 -26.10 1.43 -6.94
C TYR A 970 -25.38 2.76 -7.21
N THR A 971 -25.79 3.48 -8.27
CA THR A 971 -25.14 4.73 -8.68
C THR A 971 -25.38 5.85 -7.66
N GLU A 972 -26.59 5.97 -7.13
CA GLU A 972 -26.94 6.94 -6.08
C GLU A 972 -26.12 6.73 -4.81
N ASN A 973 -25.89 5.47 -4.42
CA ASN A 973 -25.06 5.13 -3.26
C ASN A 973 -23.58 5.43 -3.46
N TRP A 974 -23.11 5.37 -4.71
CA TRP A 974 -21.71 5.61 -5.04
C TRP A 974 -21.36 7.10 -5.14
N LEU A 975 -22.33 7.96 -5.48
CA LEU A 975 -22.10 9.39 -5.71
C LEU A 975 -21.39 10.12 -4.56
N PRO A 976 -21.76 9.94 -3.28
CA PRO A 976 -21.06 10.58 -2.16
C PRO A 976 -19.59 10.16 -2.03
N ILE A 977 -19.25 8.93 -2.45
CA ILE A 977 -17.88 8.41 -2.41
C ILE A 977 -17.08 8.92 -3.61
N MET A 978 -17.71 9.03 -4.79
CA MET A 978 -17.06 9.53 -6.00
C MET A 978 -16.79 11.04 -5.97
N TYR A 979 -17.64 11.80 -5.27
CA TYR A 979 -17.56 13.26 -5.19
C TYR A 979 -17.65 13.72 -3.73
N PRO A 980 -16.63 13.40 -2.90
CA PRO A 980 -16.58 13.90 -1.54
C PRO A 980 -16.43 15.43 -1.54
N SER A 981 -17.01 16.10 -0.54
CA SER A 981 -16.89 17.56 -0.38
C SER A 981 -15.45 17.99 -0.09
N GLU A 982 -14.73 17.17 0.68
CA GLU A 982 -13.38 17.43 1.17
C GLU A 982 -12.48 16.21 1.01
N TYR A 983 -11.16 16.44 1.13
CA TYR A 983 -10.19 15.36 1.18
C TYR A 983 -10.33 14.58 2.49
N THR A 984 -10.19 13.27 2.42
CA THR A 984 -10.05 12.41 3.60
C THR A 984 -8.93 12.93 4.51
N PRO A 985 -9.14 12.99 5.84
CA PRO A 985 -8.10 13.41 6.79
C PRO A 985 -6.94 12.40 6.85
N PHE A 986 -5.81 12.87 7.39
CA PHE A 986 -4.63 12.05 7.66
C PHE A 986 -4.78 11.25 8.94
#